data_AF-A0AAN9TT89-F1
#
_entry.id   AF-A0AAN9TT89-F1
#
_cell.length_a   1.000
_cell.length_b   1.000
_cell.length_c   1.000
_cell.angle_alpha   90.00
_cell.angle_beta   90.00
_cell.angle_gamma   90.00
#
_symmetry.space_group_name_H-M   'P 1'
#
loop_
_entity.id
_entity.type
_entity.pdbx_description
1 polymer ?
#
loop_
_entity_poly.entity_id
_entity_poly.type
_entity_poly.pdbx_seq_one_letter_code
_entity_poly.pdbx_strand_id
1 'polypeptide(L)'
;MATDGNNHLFSNSEFTTLILIISLNSLVADLTMSYHRSPSPSSDDSNDYNDANNRNSTANVFRNDGSFLEMFKKMQNASQMKNTASGSTNAKKNVNSTSVKSERRPEDSTTSKPAPPPPVPLVGRRRGMKVLPVGKVKKLKTDDEDSSKSTKKDAWATYLEEVKKYKETYCDGESKDISAFSNEDFHAKDWINSIFKDRSESCEENDVLLQSLVTKLQLYVEQVNSAIEENCLKVVNNLPLVINKAEKLNQDVQLLSEKVQIIKRDIQAIEENTDESVNSLERLDCLKAEMESVKQALHEADNWSILAADFETHFDSGNIEKITSVLVNMQQSLNVLSNADDYEDKKMELEGLKNRLEANVSPHIVKAFTTSNFEEAAKFVKIFSEIERLPQLLKYYEKCQKGSLCQYWKSLIDSDQDLNMAEQLRSLYDMLLVNWQKQIKWCDDVFPAPNMTEMMIDLYADVLNNLDPSIASCMDTALKQHSQPLLMLLELHQISLQFQQNLDSLYVFNNEFRKKPNWGPILKSLYAPYKPYASKYGTLERQLLDSYLWESFSKLDSQADLAECIRCTSHTIPTVMNIANESLNRCNQFTRYCAIGGLLTALKCYFLKYIDKYKDVCHRLAQQVSLEENWPLLKSCLSFQQTIGEFLGETKKFENQLLKLIRNQEHNQSAETYKTLVLDSSALKEYEDLLRSVRKSDSDLSLFHNVVTTVEKLSRELHDTTYRVCFQPISHHLDKIKEVWIKLNADLRDLPDYSYSPMEYITQIGEHLITLPQHLEPFLSQENTALNSVLQVISSELEKVSVEKENYPNVLLTLVAQGTCQAYADQILNIRELNISSVRQLAADINYISNVLEELGIGLPENLHHILLLLRFSPEEYQSKSIGFPAKLVAAIRQIRKIAST
;
A
#
# COMPACT_ATOMS: atom_id res chain seq x y z
N MET A 1 44.50 35.99 10.61
CA MET A 1 44.16 37.11 9.70
C MET A 1 42.64 37.12 9.61
N ALA A 2 41.91 38.00 10.30
CA ALA A 2 41.99 39.48 10.28
C ALA A 2 41.77 39.97 8.84
N THR A 3 40.72 40.73 8.53
CA THR A 3 40.13 41.93 9.17
C THR A 3 38.63 41.77 9.53
N ASP A 4 37.90 42.63 10.28
CA ASP A 4 38.13 43.71 11.27
C ASP A 4 36.80 43.87 12.08
N GLY A 5 36.69 44.52 13.25
CA GLY A 5 37.71 45.19 14.05
C GLY A 5 37.25 46.55 14.65
N ASN A 6 36.36 46.54 15.65
CA ASN A 6 36.17 47.54 16.75
C ASN A 6 34.82 47.27 17.48
N ASN A 7 34.68 47.18 18.81
CA ASN A 7 35.08 48.04 19.95
C ASN A 7 34.08 49.19 20.22
N HIS A 8 33.63 49.48 21.45
CA HIS A 8 33.73 48.75 22.75
C HIS A 8 32.77 49.40 23.80
N LEU A 9 32.87 48.98 25.07
CA LEU A 9 32.35 49.61 26.31
C LEU A 9 30.84 49.57 26.62
N PHE A 10 30.55 48.98 27.79
CA PHE A 10 29.40 49.05 28.73
C PHE A 10 28.95 47.62 29.11
N SER A 11 28.76 47.22 30.37
CA SER A 11 29.42 47.64 31.64
C SER A 11 29.25 46.50 32.67
N ASN A 12 30.07 46.45 33.75
CA ASN A 12 30.05 45.37 34.77
C ASN A 12 28.77 45.30 35.64
N SER A 13 27.67 45.96 35.26
CA SER A 13 26.38 45.99 35.95
C SER A 13 25.46 44.81 35.61
N GLU A 14 25.51 44.30 34.37
CA GLU A 14 24.52 43.34 33.86
C GLU A 14 24.77 41.88 34.32
N PHE A 15 26.02 41.54 34.64
CA PHE A 15 26.34 40.23 35.24
C PHE A 15 25.95 40.16 36.72
N THR A 16 25.90 41.30 37.43
CA THR A 16 25.46 41.36 38.83
C THR A 16 23.94 41.30 38.98
N THR A 17 23.17 41.86 38.04
CA THR A 17 21.69 41.79 38.09
C THR A 17 21.17 40.37 37.83
N LEU A 18 21.76 39.61 36.90
CA LEU A 18 21.40 38.21 36.65
C LEU A 18 21.56 37.30 37.88
N ILE A 19 22.62 37.51 38.69
CA ILE A 19 22.86 36.74 39.92
C ILE A 19 21.89 37.17 41.05
N LEU A 20 21.54 38.46 41.12
CA LEU A 20 20.54 38.96 42.07
C LEU A 20 19.14 38.42 41.78
N ILE A 21 18.72 38.34 40.52
CA ILE A 21 17.40 37.82 40.12
C ILE A 21 17.24 36.35 40.51
N ILE A 22 18.27 35.52 40.28
CA ILE A 22 18.27 34.10 40.69
C ILE A 22 18.20 33.97 42.22
N SER A 23 18.88 34.86 42.95
CA SER A 23 18.88 34.86 44.42
C SER A 23 17.54 35.29 45.03
N LEU A 24 16.87 36.29 44.44
CA LEU A 24 15.56 36.78 44.89
C LEU A 24 14.45 35.73 44.72
N ASN A 25 14.46 34.98 43.61
CA ASN A 25 13.48 33.92 43.39
C ASN A 25 13.60 32.76 44.41
N SER A 26 14.77 32.54 45.00
CA SER A 26 14.92 31.61 46.13
C SER A 26 14.36 32.18 47.44
N LEU A 27 14.50 33.49 47.68
CA LEU A 27 14.09 34.13 48.93
C LEU A 27 12.55 34.22 49.08
N VAL A 28 11.84 34.35 47.95
CA VAL A 28 10.36 34.37 47.91
C VAL A 28 9.75 33.01 48.28
N ALA A 29 10.48 31.91 48.09
CA ALA A 29 10.00 30.56 48.42
C ALA A 29 10.03 30.26 49.93
N ASP A 30 11.02 30.79 50.68
CA ASP A 30 11.14 30.54 52.12
C ASP A 30 10.26 31.46 52.98
N LEU A 31 9.99 32.69 52.54
CA LEU A 31 9.31 33.72 53.34
C LEU A 31 7.81 33.48 53.57
N THR A 32 7.18 32.56 52.83
CA THR A 32 5.79 32.14 53.06
C THR A 32 5.65 30.95 54.01
N MET A 33 6.76 30.34 54.45
CA MET A 33 6.79 29.04 55.15
C MET A 33 7.04 29.10 56.67
N SER A 34 6.74 30.22 57.36
CA SER A 34 6.90 30.27 58.83
C SER A 34 5.94 31.20 59.62
N TYR A 35 4.65 30.89 59.61
CA TYR A 35 3.76 31.20 60.76
C TYR A 35 3.09 29.92 61.29
N HIS A 36 2.90 29.84 62.61
CA HIS A 36 2.99 28.56 63.35
C HIS A 36 1.81 27.56 63.22
N ARG A 37 2.19 26.29 63.02
CA ARG A 37 1.68 25.05 63.69
C ARG A 37 0.66 25.28 64.84
N SER A 38 -0.55 24.69 64.78
CA SER A 38 -0.93 23.29 65.17
C SER A 38 -1.19 23.12 66.70
N PRO A 39 -1.85 22.07 67.23
CA PRO A 39 -2.19 20.73 66.68
C PRO A 39 -3.71 20.40 66.84
N SER A 40 -4.33 19.20 66.79
CA SER A 40 -4.08 17.77 66.44
C SER A 40 -5.44 17.03 66.50
N PRO A 41 -5.64 15.78 66.00
CA PRO A 41 -4.73 14.88 65.25
C PRO A 41 -5.07 14.99 63.73
N SER A 42 -5.37 14.02 62.86
CA SER A 42 -5.45 12.53 62.79
C SER A 42 -5.64 12.16 61.29
N SER A 43 -5.26 11.00 60.75
CA SER A 43 -4.46 9.84 61.20
C SER A 43 -4.15 8.92 59.98
N ASP A 44 -3.29 7.92 60.17
CA ASP A 44 -3.24 6.54 59.62
C ASP A 44 -3.88 6.25 58.22
N ASP A 45 -3.22 5.60 57.24
CA ASP A 45 -1.85 5.06 57.19
C ASP A 45 -1.40 4.73 55.74
N SER A 46 -0.09 4.46 55.55
CA SER A 46 0.60 3.67 54.51
C SER A 46 0.19 3.73 53.02
N ASN A 47 1.20 3.88 52.14
CA ASN A 47 1.11 3.76 50.67
C ASN A 47 2.13 2.71 50.15
N ASP A 48 2.27 2.56 48.82
CA ASP A 48 3.22 1.69 48.08
C ASP A 48 2.94 0.15 48.17
N TYR A 49 3.15 -0.70 47.15
CA TYR A 49 3.88 -0.65 45.86
C TYR A 49 3.30 -1.75 44.91
N ASN A 50 3.51 -1.83 43.58
CA ASN A 50 4.15 -0.98 42.55
C ASN A 50 3.69 -1.49 41.15
N ASP A 51 3.73 -0.67 40.07
CA ASP A 51 3.90 -1.18 38.69
C ASP A 51 4.44 -0.09 37.72
N ALA A 52 4.96 -0.50 36.55
CA ALA A 52 5.74 0.35 35.64
C ALA A 52 5.36 0.25 34.15
N ASN A 53 5.67 1.34 33.42
CA ASN A 53 5.71 1.42 31.95
C ASN A 53 4.41 1.15 31.17
N ASN A 54 3.72 2.24 30.80
CA ASN A 54 3.40 2.43 29.39
C ASN A 54 3.66 3.88 28.96
N ARG A 55 4.21 4.07 27.76
CA ARG A 55 4.56 5.39 27.20
C ARG A 55 3.64 5.72 26.04
N ASN A 56 2.83 6.78 26.16
CA ASN A 56 2.41 7.58 25.02
C ASN A 56 2.11 9.01 25.48
N SER A 57 2.92 9.97 25.06
CA SER A 57 2.77 11.38 25.44
C SER A 57 1.67 12.04 24.61
N THR A 58 0.50 12.25 25.19
CA THR A 58 -0.55 13.07 24.60
C THR A 58 -0.08 14.51 24.47
N ALA A 59 -0.13 15.08 23.26
CA ALA A 59 0.21 16.48 23.04
C ALA A 59 -0.91 17.39 23.55
N ASN A 60 -0.68 18.09 24.66
CA ASN A 60 -1.64 19.06 25.18
C ASN A 60 -1.69 20.30 24.29
N VAL A 61 -2.75 20.39 23.47
CA VAL A 61 -3.02 21.55 22.60
C VAL A 61 -3.71 22.64 23.40
N PHE A 62 -2.96 23.67 23.80
CA PHE A 62 -3.52 24.98 24.10
C PHE A 62 -3.17 25.97 22.99
N ARG A 63 -4.15 26.82 22.65
CA ARG A 63 -4.21 27.55 21.38
C ARG A 63 -3.61 28.95 21.50
N ASN A 64 -2.92 29.38 20.44
CA ASN A 64 -2.87 30.79 20.08
C ASN A 64 -3.19 30.89 18.58
N ASP A 65 -4.42 31.31 18.27
CA ASP A 65 -4.96 31.40 16.91
C ASP A 65 -5.50 32.82 16.70
N GLY A 66 -5.01 33.49 15.65
CA GLY A 66 -5.02 34.95 15.49
C GLY A 66 -6.37 35.58 15.13
N SER A 67 -7.48 34.95 15.50
CA SER A 67 -8.85 35.26 15.07
C SER A 67 -9.25 36.74 15.28
N PHE A 68 -8.79 37.38 16.35
CA PHE A 68 -9.05 38.80 16.62
C PHE A 68 -8.47 39.73 15.55
N LEU A 69 -7.27 39.42 15.04
CA LEU A 69 -6.58 40.25 14.05
C LEU A 69 -7.22 40.13 12.65
N GLU A 70 -7.71 38.95 12.29
CA GLU A 70 -8.52 38.78 11.09
C GLU A 70 -9.87 39.51 11.19
N MET A 71 -10.57 39.41 12.32
CA MET A 71 -11.87 40.05 12.50
C MET A 71 -11.78 41.58 12.40
N PHE A 72 -10.72 42.16 13.00
CA PHE A 72 -10.41 43.60 12.88
C PHE A 72 -10.13 44.01 11.42
N LYS A 73 -9.30 43.23 10.70
CA LYS A 73 -8.97 43.47 9.29
C LYS A 73 -10.19 43.35 8.35
N LYS A 74 -11.10 42.41 8.65
CA LYS A 74 -12.38 42.22 7.92
C LYS A 74 -13.32 43.42 8.10
N MET A 75 -13.36 43.98 9.32
CA MET A 75 -14.12 45.20 9.63
C MET A 75 -13.53 46.43 8.92
N GLN A 76 -12.20 46.57 8.91
CA GLN A 76 -11.50 47.67 8.24
C GLN A 76 -11.73 47.68 6.70
N ASN A 77 -11.68 46.50 6.07
CA ASN A 77 -11.97 46.36 4.63
C ASN A 77 -13.43 46.69 4.28
N ALA A 78 -14.39 46.31 5.14
CA ALA A 78 -15.81 46.61 4.93
C ALA A 78 -16.13 48.12 4.96
N SER A 79 -15.29 48.93 5.62
CA SER A 79 -15.43 50.40 5.65
C SER A 79 -15.03 51.08 4.34
N GLN A 80 -14.12 50.50 3.54
CA GLN A 80 -13.58 51.17 2.34
C GLN A 80 -14.41 50.97 1.06
N MET A 81 -15.18 49.88 0.96
CA MET A 81 -15.94 49.56 -0.27
C MET A 81 -17.29 50.29 -0.46
N LYS A 82 -17.57 51.35 0.29
CA LYS A 82 -18.82 52.15 0.15
C LYS A 82 -18.68 53.48 -0.60
N ASN A 83 -17.48 53.88 -1.02
CA ASN A 83 -17.21 55.20 -1.62
C ASN A 83 -16.77 55.19 -3.10
N THR A 84 -17.21 54.23 -3.93
CA THR A 84 -16.88 54.20 -5.37
C THR A 84 -18.05 53.73 -6.27
N ALA A 85 -19.11 54.54 -6.42
CA ALA A 85 -20.14 54.32 -7.46
C ALA A 85 -21.06 55.54 -7.73
N SER A 86 -20.61 56.57 -8.47
CA SER A 86 -21.53 57.57 -9.06
C SER A 86 -20.96 58.26 -10.30
N GLY A 87 -21.51 57.95 -11.48
CA GLY A 87 -21.19 58.55 -12.78
C GLY A 87 -20.41 57.61 -13.72
N SER A 88 -20.61 57.65 -15.04
CA SER A 88 -21.68 58.33 -15.79
C SER A 88 -21.85 57.77 -17.22
N THR A 89 -23.10 57.73 -17.70
CA THR A 89 -23.54 57.89 -19.12
C THR A 89 -23.10 56.93 -20.25
N ASN A 90 -24.12 56.59 -21.07
CA ASN A 90 -24.11 56.53 -22.55
C ASN A 90 -23.66 55.28 -23.34
N ALA A 91 -24.67 54.46 -23.65
CA ALA A 91 -25.35 54.44 -24.97
C ALA A 91 -24.88 53.53 -26.14
N LYS A 92 -25.79 52.57 -26.42
CA LYS A 92 -26.37 52.22 -27.74
C LYS A 92 -25.63 51.26 -28.69
N LYS A 93 -26.50 50.54 -29.45
CA LYS A 93 -26.30 49.86 -30.75
C LYS A 93 -25.49 48.55 -30.72
N ASN A 94 -25.86 47.51 -31.48
CA ASN A 94 -27.10 47.25 -32.26
C ASN A 94 -27.15 45.77 -32.71
N VAL A 95 -28.34 45.27 -33.15
CA VAL A 95 -28.51 44.28 -34.26
C VAL A 95 -27.93 42.85 -34.04
N ASN A 96 -28.61 41.73 -34.33
CA ASN A 96 -30.00 41.50 -34.76
C ASN A 96 -30.41 40.03 -34.50
N SER A 97 -31.73 39.79 -34.56
CA SER A 97 -32.51 38.65 -35.16
C SER A 97 -31.90 37.24 -35.34
N THR A 98 -32.66 36.14 -35.40
CA THR A 98 -34.10 35.99 -35.73
C THR A 98 -34.68 34.67 -35.17
N SER A 99 -36.00 34.65 -34.94
CA SER A 99 -37.02 33.66 -35.41
C SER A 99 -36.51 32.40 -36.15
N VAL A 100 -37.10 31.19 -36.03
CA VAL A 100 -38.52 30.77 -36.26
C VAL A 100 -38.74 29.48 -35.40
N LYS A 101 -39.77 29.26 -34.55
CA LYS A 101 -41.24 29.42 -34.57
C LYS A 101 -42.00 28.18 -35.11
N SER A 102 -42.94 27.67 -34.31
CA SER A 102 -44.09 26.84 -34.72
C SER A 102 -45.21 27.10 -33.68
N GLU A 103 -46.32 27.76 -34.00
CA GLU A 103 -47.55 27.23 -34.64
C GLU A 103 -48.26 26.11 -33.82
N ARG A 104 -49.56 26.17 -33.47
CA ARG A 104 -50.55 27.28 -33.44
C ARG A 104 -51.87 26.83 -32.75
N ARG A 105 -52.53 27.72 -31.97
CA ARG A 105 -54.00 28.10 -31.96
C ARG A 105 -55.13 27.02 -31.97
N PRO A 106 -56.44 27.37 -31.77
CA PRO A 106 -57.12 28.47 -31.04
C PRO A 106 -58.32 27.89 -30.16
N GLU A 107 -59.50 28.44 -29.75
CA GLU A 107 -60.29 29.71 -29.77
C GLU A 107 -61.10 29.89 -28.44
N ASP A 108 -61.49 31.14 -28.13
CA ASP A 108 -62.76 31.72 -27.62
C ASP A 108 -63.88 30.90 -26.88
N SER A 109 -64.79 31.49 -26.07
CA SER A 109 -64.82 32.75 -25.28
C SER A 109 -66.07 32.86 -24.33
N THR A 110 -66.18 33.97 -23.57
CA THR A 110 -67.29 34.44 -22.68
C THR A 110 -67.30 33.84 -21.24
N THR A 111 -67.63 34.55 -20.14
CA THR A 111 -68.35 35.83 -19.90
C THR A 111 -67.73 36.70 -18.76
N SER A 112 -68.09 38.00 -18.72
CA SER A 112 -68.13 38.97 -17.57
C SER A 112 -66.91 39.31 -16.66
N LYS A 113 -66.90 40.58 -16.20
CA LYS A 113 -65.99 41.28 -15.24
C LYS A 113 -66.85 41.87 -14.07
N PRO A 114 -66.34 42.49 -12.96
CA PRO A 114 -65.02 43.13 -12.75
C PRO A 114 -64.31 43.05 -11.36
N ALA A 115 -63.00 43.36 -11.38
CA ALA A 115 -62.14 44.13 -10.42
C ALA A 115 -62.23 44.00 -8.86
N PRO A 116 -61.09 43.77 -8.18
CA PRO A 116 -60.91 43.94 -6.72
C PRO A 116 -60.11 45.20 -6.28
N PRO A 117 -60.31 45.74 -5.06
CA PRO A 117 -59.49 46.79 -4.41
C PRO A 117 -58.47 46.23 -3.35
N PRO A 118 -57.67 47.04 -2.64
CA PRO A 118 -56.37 46.61 -2.07
C PRO A 118 -56.34 46.31 -0.53
N PRO A 119 -55.21 45.77 0.02
CA PRO A 119 -55.09 45.45 1.45
C PRO A 119 -53.91 46.11 2.22
N VAL A 120 -54.21 46.76 3.36
CA VAL A 120 -53.41 46.87 4.62
C VAL A 120 -54.24 47.66 5.68
N PRO A 121 -54.01 47.56 7.01
CA PRO A 121 -53.19 46.60 7.79
C PRO A 121 -53.85 46.07 9.10
N LEU A 122 -53.07 45.30 9.89
CA LEU A 122 -52.91 45.39 11.37
C LEU A 122 -53.49 44.28 12.31
N VAL A 123 -52.77 44.11 13.44
CA VAL A 123 -53.07 43.35 14.70
C VAL A 123 -52.84 41.83 14.64
N GLY A 124 -52.08 41.19 15.56
CA GLY A 124 -51.24 41.72 16.66
C GLY A 124 -50.68 40.63 17.59
N ARG A 125 -49.78 40.97 18.54
CA ARG A 125 -49.26 40.01 19.56
C ARG A 125 -48.84 40.67 20.90
N ARG A 126 -49.24 40.01 22.00
CA ARG A 126 -48.72 40.07 23.41
C ARG A 126 -49.00 41.29 24.30
N ARG A 127 -49.00 41.01 25.62
CA ARG A 127 -49.10 41.91 26.81
C ARG A 127 -47.71 42.55 27.07
N GLY A 128 -47.47 43.67 27.78
CA GLY A 128 -48.06 44.25 29.00
C GLY A 128 -47.14 43.91 30.21
N MET A 129 -46.60 44.82 31.04
CA MET A 129 -46.95 46.22 31.40
C MET A 129 -45.73 47.14 31.70
N LYS A 130 -45.95 48.47 31.64
CA LYS A 130 -45.43 49.65 32.42
C LYS A 130 -44.09 49.55 33.21
N VAL A 131 -43.27 50.62 33.37
CA VAL A 131 -43.61 52.02 33.81
C VAL A 131 -42.83 53.13 33.07
N LEU A 132 -43.37 54.35 33.16
CA LEU A 132 -43.00 55.68 32.63
C LEU A 132 -41.52 56.13 32.71
N PRO A 133 -41.12 57.04 31.81
CA PRO A 133 -40.32 58.23 32.14
C PRO A 133 -41.03 59.56 31.81
N VAL A 134 -40.50 60.68 32.33
CA VAL A 134 -41.12 62.03 32.33
C VAL A 134 -40.32 63.04 31.49
N GLY A 135 -40.99 64.06 30.94
CA GLY A 135 -40.41 65.40 30.75
C GLY A 135 -39.39 65.61 29.62
N LYS A 136 -39.83 66.14 28.48
CA LYS A 136 -38.93 66.70 27.46
C LYS A 136 -38.45 68.11 27.86
N VAL A 137 -37.15 68.33 27.94
CA VAL A 137 -36.53 69.60 27.51
C VAL A 137 -35.22 69.26 26.79
N LYS A 138 -35.07 69.68 25.52
CA LYS A 138 -33.77 69.63 24.85
C LYS A 138 -32.96 70.86 25.29
N LYS A 139 -31.83 70.66 25.97
CA LYS A 139 -30.72 71.61 25.85
C LYS A 139 -30.24 71.59 24.40
N LEU A 140 -29.97 72.76 23.83
CA LEU A 140 -29.23 72.88 22.58
C LEU A 140 -27.75 73.11 22.90
N LYS A 141 -26.91 72.54 22.03
CA LYS A 141 -25.45 72.54 21.94
C LYS A 141 -24.68 73.58 22.77
N THR A 142 -23.58 73.10 23.35
CA THR A 142 -22.29 73.80 23.31
C THR A 142 -21.32 72.77 22.74
N ASP A 143 -20.95 72.92 21.47
CA ASP A 143 -19.86 72.16 20.84
C ASP A 143 -18.83 73.19 20.38
N ASP A 144 -17.58 73.02 20.80
CA ASP A 144 -16.37 73.68 20.31
C ASP A 144 -15.24 72.68 20.62
N GLU A 145 -14.34 72.29 19.71
CA GLU A 145 -14.17 72.63 18.29
C GLU A 145 -13.92 71.34 17.48
N ASP A 146 -14.30 71.29 16.19
CA ASP A 146 -13.32 71.45 15.09
C ASP A 146 -13.96 71.32 13.68
N SER A 147 -13.45 72.08 12.71
CA SER A 147 -13.63 71.96 11.25
C SER A 147 -15.05 72.11 10.61
N SER A 148 -15.36 73.35 10.23
CA SER A 148 -15.98 73.69 8.92
C SER A 148 -17.46 73.37 8.60
N LYS A 149 -18.42 74.14 9.14
CA LYS A 149 -19.64 74.62 8.40
C LYS A 149 -20.59 75.54 9.17
N SER A 150 -21.36 76.31 8.40
CA SER A 150 -22.68 76.92 8.73
C SER A 150 -22.72 78.29 9.43
N THR A 151 -23.95 78.79 9.58
CA THR A 151 -24.38 80.09 10.14
C THR A 151 -23.93 81.39 9.45
N LYS A 152 -24.69 81.79 8.41
CA LYS A 152 -25.38 83.09 8.54
C LYS A 152 -26.56 82.89 9.51
N LYS A 153 -26.81 83.75 10.49
CA LYS A 153 -26.03 84.94 10.87
C LYS A 153 -26.26 85.22 12.35
N ASP A 154 -25.18 85.24 13.13
CA ASP A 154 -25.18 85.92 14.42
C ASP A 154 -25.41 87.44 14.19
N ALA A 155 -25.87 88.17 15.19
CA ALA A 155 -25.98 89.63 15.14
C ALA A 155 -24.63 90.26 14.81
N TRP A 156 -23.52 89.69 15.33
CA TRP A 156 -22.17 90.16 15.02
C TRP A 156 -21.75 89.88 13.57
N ALA A 157 -22.10 88.71 13.00
CA ALA A 157 -21.88 88.45 11.58
C ALA A 157 -22.79 89.32 10.68
N THR A 158 -23.96 89.72 11.18
CA THR A 158 -24.84 90.68 10.51
C THR A 158 -24.19 92.06 10.47
N TYR A 159 -23.73 92.54 11.62
CA TYR A 159 -22.99 93.79 11.78
C TYR A 159 -21.67 93.80 10.98
N LEU A 160 -20.89 92.72 10.97
CA LEU A 160 -19.67 92.62 10.16
C LEU A 160 -19.94 92.69 8.66
N GLU A 161 -21.04 92.12 8.16
CA GLU A 161 -21.43 92.32 6.77
C GLU A 161 -21.97 93.73 6.50
N GLU A 162 -22.65 94.38 7.45
CA GLU A 162 -23.09 95.77 7.31
C GLU A 162 -21.89 96.74 7.33
N VAL A 163 -20.91 96.51 8.20
CA VAL A 163 -19.62 97.24 8.29
C VAL A 163 -18.75 96.97 7.08
N LYS A 164 -18.66 95.72 6.59
CA LYS A 164 -17.94 95.39 5.36
C LYS A 164 -18.58 96.08 4.16
N LYS A 165 -19.91 96.04 4.05
CA LYS A 165 -20.69 96.74 3.01
C LYS A 165 -20.56 98.26 3.12
N TYR A 166 -20.44 98.84 4.32
CA TYR A 166 -20.08 100.26 4.51
C TYR A 166 -18.66 100.56 4.01
N LYS A 167 -17.69 99.71 4.38
CA LYS A 167 -16.28 99.85 3.96
C LYS A 167 -16.13 99.73 2.44
N GLU A 168 -16.90 98.84 1.82
CA GLU A 168 -16.98 98.61 0.36
C GLU A 168 -17.84 99.64 -0.40
N THR A 169 -18.61 100.51 0.26
CA THR A 169 -19.43 101.55 -0.40
C THR A 169 -18.99 102.99 -0.14
N TYR A 170 -18.12 103.24 0.86
CA TYR A 170 -17.71 104.61 1.24
C TYR A 170 -16.20 104.83 1.41
N CYS A 171 -15.34 103.81 1.29
CA CYS A 171 -13.89 103.94 1.54
C CYS A 171 -13.01 103.22 0.51
N ASP A 172 -13.32 103.37 -0.78
CA ASP A 172 -12.29 103.23 -1.83
C ASP A 172 -11.40 104.49 -1.79
N GLY A 173 -10.20 104.37 -1.21
CA GLY A 173 -9.29 105.48 -1.00
C GLY A 173 -7.91 105.02 -0.54
N GLU A 174 -6.87 105.35 -1.32
CA GLU A 174 -5.50 104.85 -1.16
C GLU A 174 -4.87 105.14 0.22
N SER A 175 -5.00 104.19 1.15
CA SER A 175 -4.16 104.07 2.34
C SER A 175 -2.93 103.23 1.97
N LYS A 176 -1.96 103.88 1.29
CA LYS A 176 -0.68 103.25 0.91
C LYS A 176 0.10 102.80 2.15
N ASP A 177 0.76 101.66 2.01
CA ASP A 177 1.13 100.79 3.12
C ASP A 177 2.17 101.40 4.07
N ILE A 178 1.79 101.54 5.34
CA ILE A 178 2.62 102.11 6.41
C ILE A 178 3.63 101.07 6.95
N SER A 179 3.40 99.77 6.71
CA SER A 179 4.29 98.69 7.19
C SER A 179 5.72 98.81 6.65
N ALA A 180 5.92 99.45 5.49
CA ALA A 180 7.23 99.69 4.90
C ALA A 180 8.20 100.42 5.86
N PHE A 181 7.70 101.37 6.64
CA PHE A 181 8.49 102.15 7.61
C PHE A 181 8.87 101.36 8.88
N SER A 182 8.29 100.17 9.09
CA SER A 182 8.49 99.34 10.28
C SER A 182 9.57 98.26 10.11
N ASN A 183 10.21 98.17 8.95
CA ASN A 183 11.29 97.22 8.66
C ASN A 183 12.65 97.82 9.03
N GLU A 184 13.51 97.06 9.71
CA GLU A 184 14.82 97.56 10.18
C GLU A 184 15.77 97.93 9.01
N ASP A 185 15.68 97.22 7.87
CA ASP A 185 16.43 97.51 6.64
C ASP A 185 15.76 98.56 5.72
N PHE A 186 14.92 99.46 6.24
CA PHE A 186 14.19 100.43 5.41
C PHE A 186 15.12 101.50 4.79
N HIS A 187 15.36 101.38 3.48
CA HIS A 187 16.09 102.38 2.69
C HIS A 187 15.15 103.41 2.08
N ALA A 188 14.99 104.55 2.76
CA ALA A 188 14.11 105.65 2.35
C ALA A 188 14.34 106.16 0.92
N LYS A 189 15.59 106.13 0.42
CA LYS A 189 15.90 106.48 -0.98
C LYS A 189 15.23 105.54 -1.98
N ASP A 190 15.28 104.22 -1.75
CA ASP A 190 14.75 103.25 -2.70
C ASP A 190 13.23 103.15 -2.64
N TRP A 191 12.64 103.40 -1.47
CA TRP A 191 11.21 103.62 -1.32
C TRP A 191 10.72 104.85 -2.11
N ILE A 192 11.40 106.01 -1.97
CA ILE A 192 11.12 107.20 -2.80
C ILE A 192 11.30 106.89 -4.29
N ASN A 193 12.41 106.23 -4.68
CA ASN A 193 12.69 105.87 -6.07
C ASN A 193 11.67 104.87 -6.66
N SER A 194 11.05 104.02 -5.84
CA SER A 194 9.97 103.14 -6.30
C SER A 194 8.68 103.91 -6.55
N ILE A 195 8.33 104.87 -5.69
CA ILE A 195 7.15 105.74 -5.86
C ILE A 195 7.27 106.64 -7.09
N PHE A 196 8.48 107.11 -7.42
CA PHE A 196 8.75 107.86 -8.66
C PHE A 196 8.99 106.99 -9.92
N LYS A 197 9.02 105.64 -9.81
CA LYS A 197 9.25 104.75 -10.97
C LYS A 197 8.00 104.49 -11.80
N ASP A 198 6.81 104.55 -11.21
CA ASP A 198 5.57 104.15 -11.87
C ASP A 198 4.96 105.23 -12.79
N ARG A 199 5.57 106.42 -12.88
CA ARG A 199 5.16 107.49 -13.82
C ARG A 199 6.37 108.21 -14.43
N SER A 200 6.50 108.13 -15.74
CA SER A 200 7.63 108.67 -16.51
C SER A 200 7.34 110.05 -17.13
N GLU A 201 8.38 110.88 -17.23
CA GLU A 201 8.47 112.04 -18.14
C GLU A 201 7.53 113.24 -17.91
N SER A 202 7.61 113.88 -16.73
CA SER A 202 7.67 115.36 -16.64
C SER A 202 8.23 115.80 -15.29
N CYS A 203 8.74 117.04 -15.17
CA CYS A 203 9.48 117.47 -13.98
C CYS A 203 8.63 118.24 -12.95
N GLU A 204 7.58 118.95 -13.37
CA GLU A 204 6.90 119.95 -12.53
C GLU A 204 5.79 119.40 -11.61
N GLU A 205 5.19 118.24 -11.91
CA GLU A 205 4.18 117.62 -11.02
C GLU A 205 4.80 117.06 -9.72
N ASN A 206 6.12 116.82 -9.71
CA ASN A 206 6.81 116.10 -8.64
C ASN A 206 6.87 116.88 -7.32
N ASP A 207 7.06 118.21 -7.36
CA ASP A 207 7.16 119.04 -6.15
C ASP A 207 5.80 119.20 -5.44
N VAL A 208 4.71 119.29 -6.20
CA VAL A 208 3.34 119.31 -5.65
C VAL A 208 3.01 117.97 -5.02
N LEU A 209 3.41 116.86 -5.66
CA LEU A 209 3.29 115.52 -5.07
C LEU A 209 4.13 115.38 -3.80
N LEU A 210 5.36 115.88 -3.77
CA LEU A 210 6.21 115.91 -2.57
C LEU A 210 5.56 116.71 -1.41
N GLN A 211 5.00 117.88 -1.67
CA GLN A 211 4.26 118.63 -0.64
C GLN A 211 2.99 117.88 -0.18
N SER A 212 2.28 117.18 -1.08
CA SER A 212 1.14 116.33 -0.70
C SER A 212 1.56 115.10 0.13
N LEU A 213 2.76 114.57 -0.10
CA LEU A 213 3.32 113.45 0.65
C LEU A 213 3.80 113.90 2.04
N VAL A 214 4.47 115.06 2.13
CA VAL A 214 4.91 115.66 3.40
C VAL A 214 3.72 116.03 4.27
N THR A 215 2.68 116.64 3.72
CA THR A 215 1.46 116.97 4.49
C THR A 215 0.69 115.72 4.93
N LYS A 216 0.62 114.66 4.11
CA LYS A 216 0.12 113.34 4.55
C LYS A 216 0.98 112.73 5.67
N LEU A 217 2.31 112.81 5.57
CA LEU A 217 3.22 112.31 6.61
C LEU A 217 3.08 113.10 7.92
N GLN A 218 2.88 114.42 7.87
CA GLN A 218 2.62 115.23 9.06
C GLN A 218 1.26 114.88 9.71
N LEU A 219 0.21 114.68 8.91
CA LEU A 219 -1.09 114.18 9.42
C LEU A 219 -0.97 112.77 10.02
N TYR A 220 -0.15 111.88 9.44
CA TYR A 220 0.15 110.58 10.04
C TYR A 220 0.95 110.72 11.35
N VAL A 221 1.91 111.63 11.45
CA VAL A 221 2.62 111.91 12.72
C VAL A 221 1.66 112.43 13.80
N GLU A 222 0.73 113.32 13.45
CA GLU A 222 -0.27 113.85 14.38
C GLU A 222 -1.31 112.79 14.81
N GLN A 223 -1.73 111.92 13.88
CA GLN A 223 -2.56 110.74 14.20
C GLN A 223 -1.80 109.71 15.06
N VAL A 224 -0.53 109.44 14.77
CA VAL A 224 0.32 108.52 15.55
C VAL A 224 0.55 109.07 16.95
N ASN A 225 0.85 110.36 17.11
CA ASN A 225 0.98 110.98 18.43
C ASN A 225 -0.32 110.92 19.23
N SER A 226 -1.46 111.25 18.59
CA SER A 226 -2.79 111.15 19.23
C SER A 226 -3.12 109.71 19.66
N ALA A 227 -2.83 108.73 18.80
CA ALA A 227 -3.02 107.31 19.10
C ALA A 227 -2.05 106.79 20.17
N ILE A 228 -0.84 107.33 20.24
CA ILE A 228 0.15 107.05 21.30
C ILE A 228 -0.34 107.63 22.63
N GLU A 229 -0.85 108.87 22.69
CA GLU A 229 -1.41 109.42 23.93
C GLU A 229 -2.63 108.62 24.41
N GLU A 230 -3.56 108.30 23.51
CA GLU A 230 -4.75 107.51 23.86
C GLU A 230 -4.37 106.09 24.32
N ASN A 231 -3.38 105.46 23.67
CA ASN A 231 -2.87 104.15 24.08
C ASN A 231 -2.02 104.21 25.36
N CYS A 232 -1.23 105.27 25.59
CA CYS A 232 -0.52 105.48 26.85
C CYS A 232 -1.50 105.65 28.01
N LEU A 233 -2.60 106.39 27.84
CA LEU A 233 -3.66 106.49 28.85
C LEU A 233 -4.38 105.14 29.06
N LYS A 234 -4.63 104.36 28.00
CA LYS A 234 -5.15 102.99 28.12
C LYS A 234 -4.17 102.05 28.82
N VAL A 235 -2.86 102.15 28.56
CA VAL A 235 -1.81 101.35 29.21
C VAL A 235 -1.67 101.74 30.67
N VAL A 236 -1.56 103.03 31.01
CA VAL A 236 -1.45 103.51 32.40
C VAL A 236 -2.66 103.10 33.24
N ASN A 237 -3.88 103.17 32.70
CA ASN A 237 -5.09 102.74 33.42
C ASN A 237 -5.20 101.20 33.55
N ASN A 238 -4.63 100.43 32.62
CA ASN A 238 -4.62 98.96 32.70
C ASN A 238 -3.40 98.40 33.47
N LEU A 239 -2.31 99.16 33.63
CA LEU A 239 -1.07 98.69 34.26
C LEU A 239 -1.30 98.18 35.70
N PRO A 240 -2.09 98.83 36.58
CA PRO A 240 -2.41 98.30 37.90
C PRO A 240 -3.18 96.97 37.83
N LEU A 241 -4.07 96.82 36.86
CA LEU A 241 -4.84 95.58 36.64
C LEU A 241 -3.95 94.46 36.09
N VAL A 242 -2.94 94.78 35.26
CA VAL A 242 -1.96 93.81 34.75
C VAL A 242 -0.98 93.40 35.85
N ILE A 243 -0.47 94.33 36.66
CA ILE A 243 0.40 94.02 37.81
C ILE A 243 -0.34 93.14 38.82
N ASN A 244 -1.55 93.51 39.23
CA ASN A 244 -2.34 92.73 40.20
C ASN A 244 -2.75 91.35 39.63
N LYS A 245 -2.98 91.25 38.31
CA LYS A 245 -3.13 89.94 37.62
C LYS A 245 -1.84 89.14 37.55
N ALA A 246 -0.67 89.78 37.40
CA ALA A 246 0.63 89.09 37.36
C ALA A 246 1.05 88.60 38.75
N GLU A 247 0.78 89.38 39.81
CA GLU A 247 0.95 88.95 41.20
C GLU A 247 0.01 87.78 41.52
N LYS A 248 -1.28 87.86 41.12
CA LYS A 248 -2.19 86.71 41.21
C LYS A 248 -1.70 85.51 40.41
N LEU A 249 -1.25 85.68 39.16
CA LEU A 249 -0.73 84.59 38.35
C LEU A 249 0.51 83.96 38.98
N ASN A 250 1.38 84.74 39.61
CA ASN A 250 2.56 84.21 40.31
C ASN A 250 2.17 83.46 41.60
N GLN A 251 1.20 83.97 42.36
CA GLN A 251 0.60 83.25 43.50
C GLN A 251 -0.12 81.97 43.06
N ASP A 252 -0.89 82.02 41.97
CA ASP A 252 -1.60 80.87 41.37
C ASP A 252 -0.60 79.85 40.79
N VAL A 253 0.54 80.27 40.26
CA VAL A 253 1.62 79.38 39.78
C VAL A 253 2.41 78.77 40.95
N GLN A 254 2.62 79.49 42.06
CA GLN A 254 3.15 78.91 43.29
C GLN A 254 2.17 77.91 43.90
N LEU A 255 0.88 78.27 44.02
CA LEU A 255 -0.20 77.36 44.42
C LEU A 255 -0.34 76.17 43.46
N LEU A 256 -0.09 76.34 42.15
CA LEU A 256 -0.11 75.25 41.19
C LEU A 256 1.12 74.35 41.34
N SER A 257 2.30 74.91 41.60
CA SER A 257 3.51 74.13 41.89
C SER A 257 3.34 73.31 43.17
N GLU A 258 2.80 73.93 44.22
CA GLU A 258 2.49 73.30 45.49
C GLU A 258 1.39 72.24 45.33
N LYS A 259 0.31 72.55 44.58
CA LYS A 259 -0.73 71.57 44.19
C LYS A 259 -0.20 70.46 43.30
N VAL A 260 0.78 70.68 42.43
CA VAL A 260 1.39 69.62 41.60
C VAL A 260 2.32 68.74 42.43
N GLN A 261 3.00 69.28 43.45
CA GLN A 261 3.70 68.45 44.43
C GLN A 261 2.73 67.69 45.35
N ILE A 262 1.60 68.29 45.73
CA ILE A 262 0.52 67.62 46.45
C ILE A 262 -0.06 66.51 45.56
N ILE A 263 -0.54 66.81 44.35
CA ILE A 263 -1.01 65.82 43.36
C ILE A 263 0.04 64.74 43.08
N LYS A 264 1.35 65.03 43.09
CA LYS A 264 2.37 63.97 42.96
C LYS A 264 2.40 63.04 44.19
N ARG A 265 2.34 63.58 45.42
CA ARG A 265 2.26 62.77 46.65
C ARG A 265 0.93 62.05 46.77
N ASP A 266 -0.16 62.70 46.41
CA ASP A 266 -1.50 62.15 46.35
C ASP A 266 -1.59 61.07 45.28
N ILE A 267 -0.91 61.21 44.12
CA ILE A 267 -0.82 60.13 43.13
C ILE A 267 -0.01 58.96 43.66
N GLN A 268 1.13 59.16 44.32
CA GLN A 268 1.86 58.04 44.95
C GLN A 268 1.05 57.38 46.07
N ALA A 269 0.37 58.16 46.92
CA ALA A 269 -0.53 57.63 47.94
C ALA A 269 -1.76 56.96 47.32
N ILE A 270 -2.28 57.47 46.21
CA ILE A 270 -3.34 56.81 45.42
C ILE A 270 -2.78 55.55 44.78
N GLU A 271 -1.53 55.48 44.32
CA GLU A 271 -0.93 54.27 43.76
C GLU A 271 -0.82 53.19 44.87
N GLU A 272 -0.27 53.53 46.03
CA GLU A 272 -0.18 52.64 47.21
C GLU A 272 -1.56 52.20 47.74
N ASN A 273 -2.52 53.12 47.89
CA ASN A 273 -3.89 52.78 48.33
C ASN A 273 -4.73 52.13 47.21
N THR A 274 -4.44 52.41 45.94
CA THR A 274 -5.16 51.80 44.81
C THR A 274 -4.69 50.38 44.62
N ASP A 275 -3.40 50.06 44.76
CA ASP A 275 -2.93 48.67 44.79
C ASP A 275 -3.64 47.87 45.89
N GLU A 276 -3.77 48.40 47.11
CA GLU A 276 -4.52 47.71 48.17
C GLU A 276 -6.03 47.58 47.83
N SER A 277 -6.62 48.59 47.18
CA SER A 277 -8.01 48.55 46.70
C SER A 277 -8.22 47.65 45.47
N VAL A 278 -7.22 47.47 44.62
CA VAL A 278 -7.23 46.68 43.38
C VAL A 278 -7.00 45.22 43.71
N ASN A 279 -6.07 44.90 44.62
CA ASN A 279 -6.00 43.58 45.25
C ASN A 279 -7.32 43.25 45.97
N SER A 280 -7.98 44.23 46.60
CA SER A 280 -9.30 44.03 47.20
C SER A 280 -10.41 43.82 46.15
N LEU A 281 -10.36 44.51 45.01
CA LEU A 281 -11.30 44.38 43.88
C LEU A 281 -11.10 43.06 43.13
N GLU A 282 -9.86 42.64 42.88
CA GLU A 282 -9.49 41.33 42.34
C GLU A 282 -9.97 40.23 43.28
N ARG A 283 -9.68 40.34 44.59
CA ARG A 283 -10.19 39.40 45.58
C ARG A 283 -11.73 39.36 45.65
N LEU A 284 -12.39 40.50 45.46
CA LEU A 284 -13.86 40.57 45.38
C LEU A 284 -14.41 39.98 44.08
N ASP A 285 -13.73 40.13 42.94
CA ASP A 285 -14.19 39.54 41.67
C ASP A 285 -13.87 38.04 41.58
N CYS A 286 -12.76 37.58 42.18
CA CYS A 286 -12.50 36.16 42.46
C CYS A 286 -13.59 35.57 43.37
N LEU A 287 -13.85 36.17 44.53
CA LEU A 287 -14.93 35.73 45.43
C LEU A 287 -16.31 35.79 44.75
N LYS A 288 -16.55 36.76 43.86
CA LYS A 288 -17.77 36.84 43.07
C LYS A 288 -17.85 35.74 42.01
N ALA A 289 -16.76 35.44 41.31
CA ALA A 289 -16.71 34.35 40.33
C ALA A 289 -16.88 32.98 40.99
N GLU A 290 -16.22 32.76 42.14
CA GLU A 290 -16.43 31.60 43.00
C GLU A 290 -17.88 31.52 43.48
N MET A 291 -18.45 32.62 43.99
CA MET A 291 -19.84 32.65 44.47
C MET A 291 -20.87 32.49 43.34
N GLU A 292 -20.61 33.02 42.14
CA GLU A 292 -21.45 32.81 40.96
C GLU A 292 -21.34 31.36 40.44
N SER A 293 -20.16 30.74 40.51
CA SER A 293 -19.95 29.33 40.21
C SER A 293 -20.65 28.40 41.23
N VAL A 294 -20.44 28.62 42.53
CA VAL A 294 -21.11 27.88 43.61
C VAL A 294 -22.63 28.06 43.55
N LYS A 295 -23.12 29.26 43.23
CA LYS A 295 -24.56 29.50 43.02
C LYS A 295 -25.10 28.72 41.81
N GLN A 296 -24.35 28.65 40.71
CA GLN A 296 -24.73 27.85 39.54
C GLN A 296 -24.73 26.35 39.89
N ALA A 297 -23.69 25.84 40.54
CA ALA A 297 -23.62 24.45 40.99
C ALA A 297 -24.75 24.10 41.98
N LEU A 298 -25.10 24.98 42.92
CA LEU A 298 -26.19 24.74 43.87
C LEU A 298 -27.57 24.72 43.17
N HIS A 299 -27.81 25.65 42.24
CA HIS A 299 -29.04 25.66 41.43
C HIS A 299 -29.12 24.41 40.53
N GLU A 300 -27.98 23.94 40.02
CA GLU A 300 -27.95 22.78 39.14
C GLU A 300 -28.04 21.45 39.89
N ALA A 301 -27.62 21.42 41.16
CA ALA A 301 -27.87 20.30 42.08
C ALA A 301 -29.35 20.22 42.52
N ASP A 302 -30.04 21.35 42.68
CA ASP A 302 -31.49 21.39 42.91
C ASP A 302 -32.25 20.92 41.65
N ASN A 303 -31.89 21.47 40.48
CA ASN A 303 -32.38 21.01 39.16
C ASN A 303 -32.19 19.50 38.95
N TRP A 304 -31.05 18.93 39.37
CA TRP A 304 -30.79 17.48 39.28
C TRP A 304 -31.88 16.65 39.96
N SER A 305 -32.26 17.03 41.19
CA SER A 305 -33.28 16.30 41.96
C SER A 305 -34.66 16.37 41.30
N ILE A 306 -35.00 17.51 40.69
CA ILE A 306 -36.24 17.73 39.95
C ILE A 306 -36.23 16.90 38.66
N LEU A 307 -35.12 16.91 37.91
CA LEU A 307 -34.96 16.14 36.67
C LEU A 307 -34.99 14.63 36.91
N ALA A 308 -34.40 14.14 38.02
CA ALA A 308 -34.48 12.73 38.41
C ALA A 308 -35.92 12.31 38.75
N ALA A 309 -36.69 13.15 39.44
CA ALA A 309 -38.11 12.90 39.69
C ALA A 309 -38.95 12.95 38.40
N ASP A 310 -38.72 13.95 37.54
CA ASP A 310 -39.38 14.09 36.24
C ASP A 310 -39.08 12.88 35.33
N PHE A 311 -37.85 12.35 35.35
CA PHE A 311 -37.46 11.14 34.62
C PHE A 311 -38.38 9.97 34.97
N GLU A 312 -38.62 9.67 36.25
CA GLU A 312 -39.47 8.55 36.65
C GLU A 312 -40.93 8.75 36.19
N THR A 313 -41.50 9.96 36.39
CA THR A 313 -42.88 10.23 35.90
C THR A 313 -43.00 10.12 34.38
N HIS A 314 -41.92 10.42 33.64
CA HIS A 314 -41.89 10.31 32.20
C HIS A 314 -41.61 8.88 31.73
N PHE A 315 -40.86 8.09 32.51
CA PHE A 315 -40.63 6.65 32.29
C PHE A 315 -41.95 5.87 32.35
N ASP A 316 -42.77 6.10 33.38
CA ASP A 316 -44.13 5.55 33.51
C ASP A 316 -45.06 5.96 32.35
N SER A 317 -44.83 7.12 31.74
CA SER A 317 -45.61 7.60 30.58
C SER A 317 -45.22 6.95 29.25
N GLY A 318 -44.09 6.22 29.20
CA GLY A 318 -43.55 5.60 27.98
C GLY A 318 -43.08 6.57 26.89
N ASN A 319 -43.02 7.88 27.15
CA ASN A 319 -42.71 8.89 26.13
C ASN A 319 -41.18 9.08 25.96
N ILE A 320 -40.60 8.29 25.07
CA ILE A 320 -39.16 8.22 24.79
C ILE A 320 -38.55 9.60 24.47
N GLU A 321 -39.21 10.45 23.69
CA GLU A 321 -38.71 11.79 23.33
C GLU A 321 -38.55 12.68 24.57
N LYS A 322 -39.53 12.65 25.49
CA LYS A 322 -39.45 13.40 26.73
C LYS A 322 -38.37 12.87 27.67
N ILE A 323 -38.30 11.55 27.86
CA ILE A 323 -37.26 10.92 28.70
C ILE A 323 -35.87 11.27 28.16
N THR A 324 -35.69 11.27 26.83
CA THR A 324 -34.46 11.74 26.16
C THR A 324 -34.14 13.19 26.52
N SER A 325 -35.12 14.11 26.43
CA SER A 325 -34.88 15.52 26.78
C SER A 325 -34.51 15.73 28.26
N VAL A 326 -35.05 14.91 29.18
CA VAL A 326 -34.67 14.96 30.60
C VAL A 326 -33.24 14.46 30.80
N LEU A 327 -32.85 13.34 30.18
CA LEU A 327 -31.47 12.84 30.22
C LEU A 327 -30.46 13.84 29.63
N VAL A 328 -30.80 14.50 28.51
CA VAL A 328 -29.96 15.54 27.88
C VAL A 328 -29.80 16.74 28.81
N ASN A 329 -30.85 17.15 29.51
CA ASN A 329 -30.77 18.21 30.52
C ASN A 329 -29.86 17.78 31.68
N MET A 330 -30.06 16.58 32.25
CA MET A 330 -29.19 16.05 33.32
C MET A 330 -27.72 15.92 32.87
N GLN A 331 -27.46 15.60 31.61
CA GLN A 331 -26.11 15.52 31.06
C GLN A 331 -25.46 16.91 30.91
N GLN A 332 -26.25 17.96 30.65
CA GLN A 332 -25.80 19.36 30.75
C GLN A 332 -25.59 19.78 32.21
N SER A 333 -26.46 19.36 33.12
CA SER A 333 -26.33 19.58 34.57
C SER A 333 -25.03 18.98 35.11
N LEU A 334 -24.70 17.73 34.71
CA LEU A 334 -23.48 17.05 35.15
C LEU A 334 -22.21 17.82 34.75
N ASN A 335 -22.18 18.42 33.56
CA ASN A 335 -21.03 19.20 33.09
C ASN A 335 -20.79 20.46 33.94
N VAL A 336 -21.85 21.13 34.41
CA VAL A 336 -21.74 22.28 35.33
C VAL A 336 -21.35 21.83 36.75
N LEU A 337 -21.78 20.63 37.17
CA LEU A 337 -21.49 20.02 38.46
C LEU A 337 -20.10 19.34 38.53
N SER A 338 -19.22 19.55 37.55
CA SER A 338 -17.91 18.88 37.43
C SER A 338 -16.92 19.12 38.58
N ASN A 339 -17.16 20.13 39.43
CA ASN A 339 -16.35 20.44 40.61
C ASN A 339 -17.05 20.06 41.95
N ALA A 340 -18.12 19.27 41.93
CA ALA A 340 -18.83 18.86 43.14
C ALA A 340 -18.34 17.51 43.68
N ASP A 341 -18.27 17.34 45.00
CA ASP A 341 -17.80 16.09 45.63
C ASP A 341 -18.66 14.87 45.24
N ASP A 342 -19.98 15.04 45.08
CA ASP A 342 -20.93 13.98 44.66
C ASP A 342 -20.87 13.64 43.14
N TYR A 343 -19.93 14.19 42.37
CA TYR A 343 -19.95 14.13 40.90
C TYR A 343 -19.98 12.70 40.36
N GLU A 344 -19.17 11.80 40.90
CA GLU A 344 -19.10 10.40 40.44
C GLU A 344 -20.38 9.60 40.77
N ASP A 345 -21.03 9.86 41.90
CA ASP A 345 -22.30 9.21 42.25
C ASP A 345 -23.44 9.66 41.33
N LYS A 346 -23.55 10.97 41.05
CA LYS A 346 -24.52 11.52 40.08
C LYS A 346 -24.25 11.03 38.65
N LYS A 347 -22.98 10.87 38.28
CA LYS A 347 -22.55 10.28 37.00
C LYS A 347 -22.91 8.80 36.90
N MET A 348 -22.77 8.02 37.98
CA MET A 348 -23.23 6.62 38.03
C MET A 348 -24.77 6.52 37.98
N GLU A 349 -25.49 7.41 38.68
CA GLU A 349 -26.96 7.50 38.61
C GLU A 349 -27.41 7.76 37.16
N LEU A 350 -26.84 8.78 36.49
CA LEU A 350 -27.16 9.13 35.11
C LEU A 350 -26.92 7.96 34.14
N GLU A 351 -25.79 7.26 34.23
CA GLU A 351 -25.54 6.08 33.40
C GLU A 351 -26.49 4.91 33.74
N GLY A 352 -26.96 4.82 34.99
CA GLY A 352 -28.05 3.93 35.40
C GLY A 352 -29.39 4.26 34.74
N LEU A 353 -29.77 5.55 34.68
CA LEU A 353 -30.99 6.02 34.00
C LEU A 353 -30.89 5.82 32.47
N LYS A 354 -29.73 6.09 31.87
CA LYS A 354 -29.46 5.78 30.46
C LYS A 354 -29.55 4.28 30.17
N ASN A 355 -29.02 3.42 31.04
CA ASN A 355 -29.16 1.95 30.93
C ASN A 355 -30.63 1.50 30.95
N ARG A 356 -31.46 2.08 31.83
CA ARG A 356 -32.90 1.79 31.90
C ARG A 356 -33.64 2.20 30.63
N LEU A 357 -33.30 3.35 30.05
CA LEU A 357 -33.88 3.76 28.76
C LEU A 357 -33.43 2.85 27.62
N GLU A 358 -32.14 2.51 27.54
CA GLU A 358 -31.61 1.59 26.52
C GLU A 358 -32.30 0.23 26.57
N ALA A 359 -32.49 -0.35 27.76
CA ALA A 359 -33.22 -1.60 27.94
C ALA A 359 -34.67 -1.53 27.42
N ASN A 360 -35.42 -0.47 27.77
CA ASN A 360 -36.80 -0.25 27.35
C ASN A 360 -36.93 -0.05 25.83
N VAL A 361 -35.99 0.67 25.21
CA VAL A 361 -36.02 1.00 23.78
C VAL A 361 -35.43 -0.11 22.90
N SER A 362 -34.60 -1.00 23.44
CA SER A 362 -33.97 -2.11 22.69
C SER A 362 -34.90 -3.00 21.85
N PRO A 363 -36.10 -3.45 22.28
CA PRO A 363 -37.01 -4.21 21.41
C PRO A 363 -37.56 -3.37 20.25
N HIS A 364 -37.74 -2.06 20.43
CA HIS A 364 -38.20 -1.16 19.39
C HIS A 364 -37.11 -0.89 18.34
N ILE A 365 -35.85 -0.75 18.77
CA ILE A 365 -34.67 -0.68 17.89
C ILE A 365 -34.55 -1.95 17.03
N VAL A 366 -34.58 -3.13 17.66
CA VAL A 366 -34.47 -4.41 16.94
C VAL A 366 -35.59 -4.55 15.91
N LYS A 367 -36.82 -4.16 16.25
CA LYS A 367 -37.95 -4.14 15.31
C LYS A 367 -37.72 -3.17 14.14
N ALA A 368 -37.32 -1.91 14.42
CA ALA A 368 -37.09 -0.90 13.38
C ALA A 368 -35.95 -1.28 12.41
N PHE A 369 -34.86 -1.86 12.92
CA PHE A 369 -33.75 -2.32 12.08
C PHE A 369 -34.08 -3.59 11.29
N THR A 370 -34.83 -4.54 11.85
CA THR A 370 -35.24 -5.76 11.10
C THR A 370 -36.31 -5.49 10.04
N THR A 371 -37.15 -4.46 10.21
CA THR A 371 -38.08 -3.99 9.16
C THR A 371 -37.45 -2.96 8.20
N SER A 372 -36.19 -2.56 8.43
CA SER A 372 -35.48 -1.49 7.70
C SER A 372 -36.23 -0.14 7.70
N ASN A 373 -37.04 0.15 8.71
CA ASN A 373 -37.87 1.36 8.76
C ASN A 373 -37.02 2.61 9.01
N PHE A 374 -36.79 3.39 7.94
CA PHE A 374 -35.99 4.62 7.97
C PHE A 374 -36.46 5.62 9.03
N GLU A 375 -37.77 5.86 9.17
CA GLU A 375 -38.27 6.94 10.03
C GLU A 375 -38.14 6.60 11.53
N GLU A 376 -38.31 5.33 11.92
CA GLU A 376 -38.06 4.87 13.29
C GLU A 376 -36.55 4.75 13.56
N ALA A 377 -35.76 4.25 12.61
CA ALA A 377 -34.31 4.16 12.72
C ALA A 377 -33.66 5.54 12.92
N ALA A 378 -34.00 6.54 12.10
CA ALA A 378 -33.48 7.90 12.22
C ALA A 378 -33.85 8.57 13.56
N LYS A 379 -35.05 8.31 14.09
CA LYS A 379 -35.44 8.77 15.43
C LYS A 379 -34.55 8.15 16.52
N PHE A 380 -34.33 6.83 16.49
CA PHE A 380 -33.46 6.18 17.47
C PHE A 380 -31.98 6.57 17.33
N VAL A 381 -31.46 6.79 16.11
CA VAL A 381 -30.10 7.32 15.92
C VAL A 381 -29.96 8.72 16.51
N LYS A 382 -30.94 9.60 16.29
CA LYS A 382 -30.95 10.93 16.90
C LYS A 382 -30.94 10.83 18.43
N ILE A 383 -31.84 10.05 19.01
CA ILE A 383 -31.97 9.86 20.47
C ILE A 383 -30.67 9.32 21.08
N PHE A 384 -30.07 8.27 20.51
CA PHE A 384 -28.82 7.70 21.02
C PHE A 384 -27.59 8.59 20.74
N SER A 385 -27.64 9.46 19.75
CA SER A 385 -26.62 10.51 19.57
C SER A 385 -26.76 11.61 20.63
N GLU A 386 -27.97 12.00 21.02
CA GLU A 386 -28.23 13.01 22.06
C GLU A 386 -27.87 12.50 23.47
N ILE A 387 -27.93 11.18 23.71
CA ILE A 387 -27.55 10.51 24.98
C ILE A 387 -26.05 10.12 25.04
N GLU A 388 -25.29 10.35 23.97
CA GLU A 388 -23.89 9.92 23.77
C GLU A 388 -23.68 8.39 23.78
N ARG A 389 -24.68 7.61 23.35
CA ARG A 389 -24.66 6.13 23.29
C ARG A 389 -24.76 5.55 21.87
N LEU A 390 -24.35 6.32 20.86
CA LEU A 390 -24.31 5.86 19.47
C LEU A 390 -23.50 4.54 19.24
N PRO A 391 -22.37 4.27 19.94
CA PRO A 391 -21.66 2.99 19.81
C PRO A 391 -22.46 1.77 20.25
N GLN A 392 -23.35 1.91 21.23
CA GLN A 392 -24.28 0.85 21.67
C GLN A 392 -25.31 0.57 20.57
N LEU A 393 -25.88 1.63 19.97
CA LEU A 393 -26.85 1.50 18.88
C LEU A 393 -26.24 0.80 17.65
N LEU A 394 -24.99 1.09 17.31
CA LEU A 394 -24.27 0.39 16.24
C LEU A 394 -24.16 -1.12 16.51
N LYS A 395 -23.83 -1.54 17.75
CA LYS A 395 -23.82 -2.97 18.14
C LYS A 395 -25.20 -3.64 18.01
N TYR A 396 -26.29 -2.91 18.28
CA TYR A 396 -27.64 -3.43 18.02
C TYR A 396 -27.91 -3.60 16.51
N TYR A 397 -27.48 -2.64 15.68
CA TYR A 397 -27.59 -2.73 14.22
C TYR A 397 -26.77 -3.92 13.67
N GLU A 398 -25.48 -4.02 14.03
CA GLU A 398 -24.59 -5.13 13.70
C GLU A 398 -25.22 -6.49 14.03
N LYS A 399 -25.75 -6.63 15.26
CA LYS A 399 -26.41 -7.86 15.72
C LYS A 399 -27.67 -8.20 14.93
N CYS A 400 -28.46 -7.20 14.51
CA CYS A 400 -29.64 -7.41 13.67
C CYS A 400 -29.25 -7.87 12.25
N GLN A 401 -28.26 -7.21 11.62
CA GLN A 401 -27.76 -7.59 10.30
C GLN A 401 -27.13 -8.99 10.31
N LYS A 402 -26.29 -9.29 11.31
CA LYS A 402 -25.71 -10.63 11.51
C LYS A 402 -26.79 -11.70 11.66
N GLY A 403 -27.80 -11.45 12.48
CA GLY A 403 -28.93 -12.36 12.67
C GLY A 403 -29.66 -12.68 11.36
N SER A 404 -29.99 -11.65 10.57
CA SER A 404 -30.65 -11.79 9.27
C SER A 404 -29.82 -12.62 8.27
N LEU A 405 -28.53 -12.31 8.14
CA LEU A 405 -27.63 -13.01 7.21
C LEU A 405 -27.38 -14.48 7.63
N CYS A 406 -27.20 -14.75 8.92
CA CYS A 406 -27.04 -16.12 9.42
C CYS A 406 -28.34 -16.93 9.28
N GLN A 407 -29.51 -16.31 9.45
CA GLN A 407 -30.81 -16.96 9.23
C GLN A 407 -31.04 -17.27 7.74
N TYR A 408 -30.65 -16.38 6.83
CA TYR A 408 -30.71 -16.63 5.39
C TYR A 408 -29.88 -17.86 5.00
N TRP A 409 -28.63 -17.94 5.45
CA TRP A 409 -27.76 -19.11 5.21
C TRP A 409 -28.38 -20.43 5.69
N LYS A 410 -28.94 -20.45 6.91
CA LYS A 410 -29.68 -21.61 7.43
C LYS A 410 -30.85 -22.00 6.52
N SER A 411 -31.71 -21.03 6.18
CA SER A 411 -32.87 -21.30 5.32
C SER A 411 -32.49 -21.84 3.94
N LEU A 412 -31.34 -21.44 3.39
CA LEU A 412 -30.85 -21.92 2.11
C LEU A 412 -30.39 -23.38 2.17
N ILE A 413 -29.68 -23.78 3.22
CA ILE A 413 -29.25 -25.18 3.42
C ILE A 413 -30.45 -26.09 3.75
N ASP A 414 -31.36 -25.62 4.60
CA ASP A 414 -32.50 -26.42 5.06
C ASP A 414 -33.57 -26.64 3.97
N SER A 415 -33.71 -25.67 3.04
CA SER A 415 -34.75 -25.71 1.99
C SER A 415 -34.28 -26.34 0.68
N ASP A 416 -33.10 -25.97 0.20
CA ASP A 416 -32.66 -26.26 -1.18
C ASP A 416 -31.75 -27.49 -1.24
N GLN A 417 -32.32 -28.66 -0.93
CA GLN A 417 -31.62 -29.95 -0.87
C GLN A 417 -31.02 -30.40 -2.23
N ASP A 418 -31.50 -29.84 -3.34
CA ASP A 418 -31.01 -30.12 -4.70
C ASP A 418 -29.83 -29.23 -5.14
N LEU A 419 -29.49 -28.15 -4.41
CA LEU A 419 -28.39 -27.25 -4.79
C LEU A 419 -27.02 -27.81 -4.38
N ASN A 420 -26.06 -27.78 -5.31
CA ASN A 420 -24.68 -28.12 -5.00
C ASN A 420 -24.03 -27.05 -4.11
N MET A 421 -23.06 -27.43 -3.28
CA MET A 421 -22.30 -26.50 -2.42
C MET A 421 -21.72 -25.29 -3.18
N ALA A 422 -21.37 -25.45 -4.46
CA ALA A 422 -20.92 -24.34 -5.31
C ALA A 422 -22.01 -23.30 -5.61
N GLU A 423 -23.27 -23.73 -5.75
CA GLU A 423 -24.43 -22.86 -5.98
C GLU A 423 -24.89 -22.22 -4.67
N GLN A 424 -24.86 -22.98 -3.56
CA GLN A 424 -25.09 -22.47 -2.21
C GLN A 424 -24.08 -21.35 -1.84
N LEU A 425 -22.80 -21.55 -2.16
CA LEU A 425 -21.73 -20.56 -1.92
C LEU A 425 -21.89 -19.30 -2.80
N ARG A 426 -22.25 -19.46 -4.08
CA ARG A 426 -22.56 -18.33 -4.99
C ARG A 426 -23.70 -17.48 -4.43
N SER A 427 -24.82 -18.12 -4.06
CA SER A 427 -26.01 -17.43 -3.55
C SER A 427 -25.73 -16.65 -2.24
N LEU A 428 -24.97 -17.23 -1.31
CA LEU A 428 -24.49 -16.54 -0.11
C LEU A 428 -23.69 -15.28 -0.45
N TYR A 429 -22.73 -15.38 -1.37
CA TYR A 429 -21.87 -14.26 -1.76
C TYR A 429 -22.62 -13.18 -2.52
N ASP A 430 -23.51 -13.54 -3.44
CA ASP A 430 -24.36 -12.59 -4.16
C ASP A 430 -25.32 -11.86 -3.19
N MET A 431 -25.88 -12.56 -2.19
CA MET A 431 -26.68 -11.93 -1.14
C MET A 431 -25.84 -10.96 -0.29
N LEU A 432 -24.58 -11.29 0.04
CA LEU A 432 -23.67 -10.37 0.75
C LEU A 432 -23.35 -9.12 -0.10
N LEU A 433 -23.10 -9.26 -1.41
CA LEU A 433 -22.87 -8.14 -2.34
C LEU A 433 -24.12 -7.25 -2.47
N VAL A 434 -25.30 -7.85 -2.62
CA VAL A 434 -26.58 -7.13 -2.70
C VAL A 434 -26.92 -6.44 -1.37
N ASN A 435 -26.64 -7.06 -0.23
CA ASN A 435 -26.83 -6.41 1.07
C ASN A 435 -25.84 -5.25 1.25
N TRP A 436 -24.57 -5.40 0.82
CA TRP A 436 -23.55 -4.35 0.93
C TRP A 436 -23.97 -3.07 0.20
N GLN A 437 -24.46 -3.20 -1.04
CA GLN A 437 -24.97 -2.07 -1.82
C GLN A 437 -26.21 -1.40 -1.21
N LYS A 438 -27.08 -2.16 -0.52
CA LYS A 438 -28.28 -1.65 0.15
C LYS A 438 -27.93 -0.95 1.47
N GLN A 439 -27.15 -1.62 2.32
CA GLN A 439 -26.83 -1.13 3.65
C GLN A 439 -25.94 0.10 3.62
N ILE A 440 -24.92 0.20 2.74
CA ILE A 440 -24.09 1.42 2.68
C ILE A 440 -24.97 2.66 2.43
N LYS A 441 -25.86 2.63 1.44
CA LYS A 441 -26.76 3.74 1.13
C LYS A 441 -27.71 4.06 2.30
N TRP A 442 -28.39 3.03 2.83
CA TRP A 442 -29.28 3.18 3.98
C TRP A 442 -28.54 3.75 5.20
N CYS A 443 -27.28 3.36 5.41
CA CYS A 443 -26.47 3.84 6.52
C CYS A 443 -25.94 5.25 6.31
N ASP A 444 -25.54 5.64 5.10
CA ASP A 444 -25.14 7.01 4.75
C ASP A 444 -26.33 7.97 4.94
N ASP A 445 -27.57 7.53 4.70
CA ASP A 445 -28.80 8.30 4.93
C ASP A 445 -29.24 8.32 6.42
N VAL A 446 -28.85 7.32 7.23
CA VAL A 446 -29.33 7.14 8.63
C VAL A 446 -28.31 7.57 9.70
N PHE A 447 -27.00 7.43 9.47
CA PHE A 447 -25.95 7.68 10.46
C PHE A 447 -25.03 8.85 10.05
N PRO A 448 -25.02 9.99 10.78
CA PRO A 448 -24.36 11.21 10.31
C PRO A 448 -22.82 11.22 10.13
N ALA A 449 -22.07 10.26 10.69
CA ALA A 449 -20.60 10.38 10.82
C ALA A 449 -19.71 9.11 10.99
N PRO A 450 -20.18 7.85 11.11
CA PRO A 450 -19.28 6.72 11.38
C PRO A 450 -18.46 6.28 10.16
N ASN A 451 -17.34 5.59 10.39
CA ASN A 451 -16.54 4.92 9.35
C ASN A 451 -17.26 3.65 8.83
N MET A 452 -18.40 3.82 8.16
CA MET A 452 -19.35 2.73 7.93
C MET A 452 -18.80 1.58 7.07
N THR A 453 -17.86 1.87 6.17
CA THR A 453 -17.15 0.83 5.40
C THR A 453 -16.32 -0.09 6.28
N GLU A 454 -15.72 0.42 7.37
CA GLU A 454 -14.89 -0.39 8.27
C GLU A 454 -15.77 -1.30 9.14
N MET A 455 -16.85 -0.75 9.72
CA MET A 455 -17.85 -1.56 10.45
C MET A 455 -18.45 -2.66 9.56
N MET A 456 -18.85 -2.34 8.32
CA MET A 456 -19.40 -3.35 7.40
C MET A 456 -18.38 -4.44 7.01
N ILE A 457 -17.08 -4.13 7.03
CA ILE A 457 -16.01 -5.14 6.83
C ILE A 457 -15.92 -6.09 8.02
N ASP A 458 -15.90 -5.57 9.24
CA ASP A 458 -15.81 -6.38 10.45
C ASP A 458 -17.10 -7.19 10.67
N LEU A 459 -18.28 -6.62 10.38
CA LEU A 459 -19.57 -7.31 10.36
C LEU A 459 -19.56 -8.50 9.39
N TYR A 460 -19.03 -8.34 8.18
CA TYR A 460 -19.03 -9.41 7.18
C TYR A 460 -17.98 -10.48 7.51
N ALA A 461 -16.85 -10.09 8.11
CA ALA A 461 -15.89 -11.05 8.67
C ALA A 461 -16.52 -11.87 9.81
N ASP A 462 -17.25 -11.22 10.72
CA ASP A 462 -17.93 -11.83 11.86
C ASP A 462 -19.14 -12.69 11.44
N VAL A 463 -19.87 -12.32 10.38
CA VAL A 463 -20.88 -13.20 9.75
C VAL A 463 -20.24 -14.47 9.22
N LEU A 464 -19.24 -14.37 8.34
CA LEU A 464 -18.58 -15.53 7.72
C LEU A 464 -17.96 -16.49 8.76
N ASN A 465 -17.44 -15.95 9.86
CA ASN A 465 -16.87 -16.74 10.97
C ASN A 465 -17.94 -17.44 11.86
N ASN A 466 -19.20 -16.99 11.86
CA ASN A 466 -20.27 -17.49 12.71
C ASN A 466 -21.45 -18.08 11.92
N LEU A 467 -21.24 -18.46 10.67
CA LEU A 467 -22.21 -19.27 9.93
C LEU A 467 -22.35 -20.65 10.58
N ASP A 468 -23.60 -21.07 10.76
CA ASP A 468 -23.99 -22.32 11.39
C ASP A 468 -25.04 -23.00 10.47
N PRO A 469 -24.78 -24.20 9.92
CA PRO A 469 -23.49 -24.89 9.92
C PRO A 469 -22.41 -24.08 9.17
N SER A 470 -21.14 -24.25 9.54
CA SER A 470 -20.05 -23.47 8.96
C SER A 470 -19.72 -23.88 7.53
N ILE A 471 -19.24 -22.93 6.71
CA ILE A 471 -18.77 -23.20 5.33
C ILE A 471 -17.78 -24.36 5.29
N ALA A 472 -16.85 -24.42 6.26
CA ALA A 472 -15.88 -25.51 6.37
C ALA A 472 -16.57 -26.88 6.55
N SER A 473 -17.62 -26.97 7.38
CA SER A 473 -18.40 -28.20 7.57
C SER A 473 -19.16 -28.62 6.30
N CYS A 474 -19.74 -27.66 5.58
CA CYS A 474 -20.46 -27.93 4.32
C CYS A 474 -19.51 -28.35 3.19
N MET A 475 -18.30 -27.78 3.14
CA MET A 475 -17.22 -28.27 2.28
C MET A 475 -16.79 -29.69 2.67
N ASP A 476 -16.62 -29.97 3.96
CA ASP A 476 -16.23 -31.29 4.47
C ASP A 476 -17.27 -32.38 4.13
N THR A 477 -18.57 -32.07 4.07
CA THR A 477 -19.60 -33.04 3.65
C THR A 477 -19.60 -33.23 2.13
N ALA A 478 -19.56 -32.15 1.35
CA ALA A 478 -19.57 -32.22 -0.11
C ALA A 478 -18.34 -32.93 -0.70
N LEU A 479 -17.14 -32.64 -0.17
CA LEU A 479 -15.88 -33.21 -0.65
C LEU A 479 -15.72 -34.71 -0.33
N LYS A 480 -16.53 -35.26 0.60
CA LYS A 480 -16.60 -36.71 0.87
C LYS A 480 -17.49 -37.46 -0.13
N GLN A 481 -18.36 -36.74 -0.85
CA GLN A 481 -19.26 -37.31 -1.86
C GLN A 481 -18.67 -37.19 -3.28
N HIS A 482 -17.81 -36.20 -3.53
CA HIS A 482 -17.23 -35.95 -4.85
C HIS A 482 -16.05 -36.88 -5.18
N SER A 483 -16.04 -37.47 -6.39
CA SER A 483 -15.00 -38.40 -6.84
C SER A 483 -13.63 -37.75 -7.05
N GLN A 484 -13.61 -36.47 -7.44
CA GLN A 484 -12.40 -35.66 -7.64
C GLN A 484 -12.48 -34.41 -6.74
N PRO A 485 -12.12 -34.50 -5.44
CA PRO A 485 -12.33 -33.41 -4.48
C PRO A 485 -11.53 -32.15 -4.81
N LEU A 486 -10.38 -32.26 -5.49
CA LEU A 486 -9.56 -31.11 -5.85
C LEU A 486 -10.20 -30.19 -6.89
N LEU A 487 -10.93 -30.75 -7.88
CA LEU A 487 -11.61 -29.92 -8.89
C LEU A 487 -12.77 -29.14 -8.28
N MET A 488 -13.49 -29.75 -7.33
CA MET A 488 -14.52 -29.06 -6.55
C MET A 488 -13.93 -27.94 -5.66
N LEU A 489 -12.78 -28.19 -5.01
CA LEU A 489 -12.06 -27.17 -4.25
C LEU A 489 -11.63 -25.98 -5.13
N LEU A 490 -11.22 -26.23 -6.39
CA LEU A 490 -10.88 -25.19 -7.35
C LEU A 490 -12.10 -24.35 -7.76
N GLU A 491 -13.27 -24.97 -8.01
CA GLU A 491 -14.50 -24.22 -8.30
C GLU A 491 -14.93 -23.34 -7.12
N LEU A 492 -15.00 -23.93 -5.92
CA LEU A 492 -15.34 -23.21 -4.68
C LEU A 492 -14.38 -22.04 -4.42
N HIS A 493 -13.09 -22.24 -4.69
CA HIS A 493 -12.08 -21.18 -4.56
C HIS A 493 -12.24 -20.08 -5.62
N GLN A 494 -12.55 -20.44 -6.87
CA GLN A 494 -12.83 -19.47 -7.94
C GLN A 494 -14.05 -18.60 -7.62
N ILE A 495 -15.11 -19.17 -7.05
CA ILE A 495 -16.30 -18.44 -6.58
C ILE A 495 -15.91 -17.41 -5.49
N SER A 496 -15.09 -17.83 -4.51
CA SER A 496 -14.56 -16.93 -3.46
C SER A 496 -13.66 -15.83 -4.03
N LEU A 497 -12.87 -16.12 -5.07
CA LEU A 497 -12.06 -15.12 -5.77
C LEU A 497 -12.92 -14.12 -6.55
N GLN A 498 -14.02 -14.57 -7.17
CA GLN A 498 -15.00 -13.70 -7.84
C GLN A 498 -15.70 -12.77 -6.85
N PHE A 499 -16.10 -13.26 -5.67
CA PHE A 499 -16.64 -12.43 -4.59
C PHE A 499 -15.64 -11.35 -4.14
N GLN A 500 -14.36 -11.70 -3.97
CA GLN A 500 -13.31 -10.71 -3.69
C GLN A 500 -13.20 -9.62 -4.78
N GLN A 501 -13.19 -10.03 -6.06
CA GLN A 501 -13.10 -9.09 -7.19
C GLN A 501 -14.34 -8.18 -7.30
N ASN A 502 -15.51 -8.70 -6.94
CA ASN A 502 -16.76 -7.94 -6.88
C ASN A 502 -16.76 -6.94 -5.72
N LEU A 503 -16.23 -7.28 -4.54
CA LEU A 503 -16.06 -6.32 -3.43
C LEU A 503 -15.10 -5.18 -3.80
N ASP A 504 -13.91 -5.49 -4.36
CA ASP A 504 -12.93 -4.48 -4.79
C ASP A 504 -13.52 -3.54 -5.86
N SER A 505 -14.23 -4.07 -6.87
CA SER A 505 -14.83 -3.25 -7.94
C SER A 505 -16.01 -2.41 -7.46
N LEU A 506 -16.88 -2.95 -6.59
CA LEU A 506 -17.97 -2.18 -5.98
C LEU A 506 -17.45 -1.08 -5.05
N TYR A 507 -16.31 -1.26 -4.37
CA TYR A 507 -15.72 -0.17 -3.60
C TYR A 507 -15.17 0.93 -4.53
N VAL A 508 -14.39 0.57 -5.55
CA VAL A 508 -13.81 1.53 -6.51
C VAL A 508 -14.90 2.35 -7.20
N PHE A 509 -15.98 1.71 -7.66
CA PHE A 509 -17.09 2.38 -8.33
C PHE A 509 -17.80 3.43 -7.44
N ASN A 510 -17.89 3.20 -6.13
CA ASN A 510 -18.55 4.13 -5.20
C ASN A 510 -17.60 5.17 -4.57
N ASN A 511 -16.28 4.95 -4.60
CA ASN A 511 -15.30 5.70 -3.80
C ASN A 511 -13.98 6.01 -4.53
N GLU A 512 -14.04 6.47 -5.80
CA GLU A 512 -12.87 6.76 -6.66
C GLU A 512 -11.74 7.59 -6.00
N PHE A 513 -12.07 8.43 -5.01
CA PHE A 513 -11.14 9.36 -4.35
C PHE A 513 -10.82 9.04 -2.88
N ARG A 514 -11.28 7.90 -2.33
CA ARG A 514 -10.94 7.49 -0.94
C ARG A 514 -9.76 6.50 -0.92
N LYS A 515 -9.06 6.40 0.21
CA LYS A 515 -8.08 5.33 0.45
C LYS A 515 -8.74 3.96 0.27
N LYS A 516 -8.01 2.94 -0.18
CA LYS A 516 -8.52 1.56 -0.17
C LYS A 516 -8.80 1.12 1.27
N PRO A 517 -9.91 0.41 1.55
CA PRO A 517 -10.23 -0.07 2.88
C PRO A 517 -9.39 -1.30 3.21
N ASN A 518 -9.28 -1.62 4.49
CA ASN A 518 -8.58 -2.82 4.92
C ASN A 518 -9.48 -4.06 4.77
N TRP A 519 -9.48 -4.68 3.58
CA TRP A 519 -10.19 -5.96 3.35
C TRP A 519 -9.66 -7.15 4.19
N GLY A 520 -8.56 -6.98 4.93
CA GLY A 520 -7.90 -8.03 5.70
C GLY A 520 -8.81 -8.91 6.59
N PRO A 521 -9.81 -8.38 7.30
CA PRO A 521 -10.75 -9.19 8.09
C PRO A 521 -11.60 -10.14 7.23
N ILE A 522 -12.25 -9.63 6.17
CA ILE A 522 -13.03 -10.46 5.23
C ILE A 522 -12.14 -11.48 4.54
N LEU A 523 -10.95 -11.11 4.07
CA LEU A 523 -10.06 -12.05 3.38
C LEU A 523 -9.57 -13.18 4.30
N LYS A 524 -9.42 -12.92 5.61
CA LYS A 524 -9.10 -13.96 6.60
C LYS A 524 -10.25 -14.95 6.78
N SER A 525 -11.49 -14.48 6.97
CA SER A 525 -12.64 -15.38 7.14
C SER A 525 -12.99 -16.13 5.84
N LEU A 526 -12.87 -15.46 4.69
CA LEU A 526 -13.12 -16.03 3.36
C LEU A 526 -12.16 -17.19 3.02
N TYR A 527 -10.86 -17.06 3.32
CA TYR A 527 -9.87 -18.09 3.00
C TYR A 527 -9.64 -19.13 4.12
N ALA A 528 -10.13 -18.90 5.35
CA ALA A 528 -9.99 -19.84 6.47
C ALA A 528 -10.50 -21.27 6.18
N PRO A 529 -11.65 -21.50 5.50
CA PRO A 529 -12.12 -22.85 5.15
C PRO A 529 -11.17 -23.63 4.23
N TYR A 530 -10.38 -22.94 3.39
CA TYR A 530 -9.48 -23.56 2.41
C TYR A 530 -8.13 -23.95 3.00
N LYS A 531 -7.72 -23.33 4.10
CA LYS A 531 -6.44 -23.52 4.77
C LYS A 531 -6.06 -25.00 5.04
N PRO A 532 -6.92 -25.84 5.65
CA PRO A 532 -6.59 -27.26 5.89
C PRO A 532 -6.47 -28.09 4.59
N TYR A 533 -7.03 -27.61 3.48
CA TYR A 533 -6.92 -28.24 2.16
C TYR A 533 -5.66 -27.77 1.42
N ALA A 534 -5.25 -26.51 1.59
CA ALA A 534 -3.98 -25.99 1.08
C ALA A 534 -2.78 -26.73 1.67
N SER A 535 -2.76 -26.95 3.00
CA SER A 535 -1.75 -27.77 3.68
C SER A 535 -1.78 -29.25 3.26
N LYS A 536 -2.87 -29.74 2.67
CA LYS A 536 -3.01 -31.11 2.12
C LYS A 536 -2.87 -31.18 0.59
N TYR A 537 -2.63 -30.06 -0.09
CA TYR A 537 -2.73 -29.94 -1.56
C TYR A 537 -1.90 -30.99 -2.31
N GLY A 538 -0.67 -31.28 -1.85
CA GLY A 538 0.19 -32.31 -2.45
C GLY A 538 -0.38 -33.73 -2.43
N THR A 539 -1.25 -34.07 -1.46
CA THR A 539 -1.95 -35.37 -1.47
C THR A 539 -3.15 -35.39 -2.41
N LEU A 540 -3.87 -34.28 -2.53
CA LEU A 540 -5.05 -34.13 -3.39
C LEU A 540 -4.66 -34.09 -4.87
N GLU A 541 -3.63 -33.32 -5.23
CA GLU A 541 -3.11 -33.28 -6.61
C GLU A 541 -2.49 -34.62 -6.99
N ARG A 542 -1.82 -35.33 -6.07
CA ARG A 542 -1.33 -36.69 -6.33
C ARG A 542 -2.45 -37.68 -6.67
N GLN A 543 -3.57 -37.64 -5.95
CA GLN A 543 -4.74 -38.49 -6.26
C GLN A 543 -5.33 -38.18 -7.63
N LEU A 544 -5.40 -36.89 -8.00
CA LEU A 544 -5.87 -36.46 -9.32
C LEU A 544 -4.92 -36.89 -10.45
N LEU A 545 -3.61 -36.64 -10.30
CA LEU A 545 -2.55 -37.08 -11.21
C LEU A 545 -2.52 -38.59 -11.40
N ASP A 546 -2.70 -39.35 -10.31
CA ASP A 546 -2.81 -40.82 -10.34
C ASP A 546 -4.03 -41.28 -11.16
N SER A 547 -5.16 -40.55 -11.12
CA SER A 547 -6.36 -40.88 -11.90
C SER A 547 -6.18 -40.62 -13.41
N TYR A 548 -5.55 -39.50 -13.80
CA TYR A 548 -5.25 -39.23 -15.22
C TYR A 548 -4.17 -40.17 -15.78
N LEU A 549 -3.20 -40.57 -14.96
CA LEU A 549 -2.20 -41.59 -15.34
C LEU A 549 -2.89 -42.95 -15.60
N TRP A 550 -3.82 -43.33 -14.72
CA TRP A 550 -4.61 -44.55 -14.90
C TRP A 550 -5.44 -44.50 -16.19
N GLU A 551 -6.20 -43.42 -16.43
CA GLU A 551 -7.00 -43.27 -17.66
C GLU A 551 -6.14 -43.32 -18.94
N SER A 552 -4.94 -42.73 -18.90
CA SER A 552 -4.00 -42.74 -20.04
C SER A 552 -3.53 -44.16 -20.43
N PHE A 553 -3.46 -45.08 -19.46
CA PHE A 553 -3.03 -46.46 -19.67
C PHE A 553 -4.17 -47.50 -19.60
N SER A 554 -5.39 -47.13 -19.22
CA SER A 554 -6.50 -48.06 -18.98
C SER A 554 -6.98 -48.80 -20.24
N LYS A 555 -6.57 -48.35 -21.42
CA LYS A 555 -6.87 -48.94 -22.74
C LYS A 555 -5.82 -49.95 -23.20
N LEU A 556 -4.73 -50.14 -22.43
CA LEU A 556 -3.64 -51.04 -22.77
C LEU A 556 -3.83 -52.38 -22.06
N ASP A 557 -4.15 -53.42 -22.83
CA ASP A 557 -4.34 -54.76 -22.28
C ASP A 557 -3.05 -55.33 -21.66
N SER A 558 -3.21 -56.12 -20.60
CA SER A 558 -2.06 -56.77 -19.92
C SER A 558 -1.29 -57.77 -20.78
N GLN A 559 -1.86 -58.16 -21.94
CA GLN A 559 -1.26 -59.02 -22.95
C GLN A 559 -0.83 -58.27 -24.22
N ALA A 560 -0.86 -56.93 -24.22
CA ALA A 560 -0.52 -56.13 -25.39
C ALA A 560 0.91 -56.37 -25.89
N ASP A 561 1.07 -56.46 -27.21
CA ASP A 561 2.33 -56.67 -27.90
C ASP A 561 3.40 -55.65 -27.46
N LEU A 562 4.65 -56.10 -27.41
CA LEU A 562 5.73 -55.28 -26.87
C LEU A 562 6.00 -54.03 -27.74
N ALA A 563 5.84 -54.13 -29.06
CA ALA A 563 5.93 -52.99 -29.97
C ALA A 563 4.78 -51.98 -29.74
N GLU A 564 3.57 -52.45 -29.47
CA GLU A 564 2.43 -51.59 -29.12
C GLU A 564 2.63 -50.91 -27.76
N CYS A 565 3.18 -51.63 -26.77
CA CYS A 565 3.55 -51.06 -25.48
C CYS A 565 4.56 -49.91 -25.64
N ILE A 566 5.61 -50.09 -26.45
CA ILE A 566 6.61 -49.05 -26.76
C ILE A 566 5.92 -47.85 -27.42
N ARG A 567 5.11 -48.08 -28.45
CA ARG A 567 4.37 -47.04 -29.18
C ARG A 567 3.45 -46.23 -28.26
N CYS A 568 2.76 -46.90 -27.34
CA CYS A 568 1.92 -46.26 -26.32
C CYS A 568 2.73 -45.48 -25.28
N THR A 569 3.91 -45.97 -24.85
CA THR A 569 4.79 -45.17 -23.97
C THR A 569 5.27 -43.89 -24.66
N SER A 570 5.73 -43.93 -25.91
CA SER A 570 6.14 -42.72 -26.65
C SER A 570 4.96 -41.76 -26.86
N HIS A 571 3.81 -42.25 -27.33
CA HIS A 571 2.64 -41.38 -27.58
C HIS A 571 2.04 -40.76 -26.31
N THR A 572 2.29 -41.33 -25.12
CA THR A 572 1.84 -40.75 -23.84
C THR A 572 2.79 -39.72 -23.22
N ILE A 573 4.03 -39.58 -23.70
CA ILE A 573 4.96 -38.53 -23.22
C ILE A 573 4.31 -37.13 -23.27
N PRO A 574 3.75 -36.65 -24.42
CA PRO A 574 3.16 -35.32 -24.48
C PRO A 574 1.90 -35.16 -23.61
N THR A 575 1.08 -36.21 -23.44
CA THR A 575 -0.10 -36.12 -22.56
C THR A 575 0.31 -36.06 -21.09
N VAL A 576 1.31 -36.86 -20.68
CA VAL A 576 1.88 -36.86 -19.33
C VAL A 576 2.53 -35.53 -18.98
N MET A 577 3.26 -34.92 -19.92
CA MET A 577 3.84 -33.58 -19.74
C MET A 577 2.78 -32.47 -19.75
N ASN A 578 1.69 -32.61 -20.52
CA ASN A 578 0.57 -31.65 -20.46
C ASN A 578 -0.13 -31.72 -19.09
N ILE A 579 -0.46 -32.92 -18.59
CA ILE A 579 -1.06 -33.12 -17.27
C ILE A 579 -0.17 -32.52 -16.15
N ALA A 580 1.15 -32.65 -16.27
CA ALA A 580 2.11 -32.02 -15.37
C ALA A 580 2.07 -30.48 -15.45
N ASN A 581 1.97 -29.89 -16.64
CA ASN A 581 1.81 -28.44 -16.82
C ASN A 581 0.46 -27.92 -16.29
N GLU A 582 -0.63 -28.66 -16.47
CA GLU A 582 -1.93 -28.32 -15.88
C GLU A 582 -1.89 -28.32 -14.35
N SER A 583 -1.09 -29.20 -13.73
CA SER A 583 -0.92 -29.20 -12.27
C SER A 583 -0.28 -27.90 -11.75
N LEU A 584 0.61 -27.27 -12.54
CA LEU A 584 1.14 -25.93 -12.24
C LEU A 584 0.02 -24.88 -12.30
N ASN A 585 -0.85 -24.96 -13.32
CA ASN A 585 -1.99 -24.06 -13.47
C ASN A 585 -3.01 -24.22 -12.32
N ARG A 586 -3.32 -25.45 -11.89
CA ARG A 586 -4.15 -25.75 -10.71
C ARG A 586 -3.52 -25.21 -9.42
N CYS A 587 -2.22 -25.42 -9.23
CA CYS A 587 -1.47 -24.90 -8.08
C CYS A 587 -1.44 -23.35 -8.04
N ASN A 588 -1.39 -22.70 -9.20
CA ASN A 588 -1.50 -21.25 -9.34
C ASN A 588 -2.90 -20.75 -8.97
N GLN A 589 -3.94 -21.36 -9.52
CA GLN A 589 -5.34 -21.00 -9.25
C GLN A 589 -5.65 -21.09 -7.76
N PHE A 590 -5.44 -22.27 -7.14
CA PHE A 590 -5.79 -22.50 -5.74
C PHE A 590 -4.87 -21.77 -4.75
N THR A 591 -3.54 -21.89 -4.94
CA THR A 591 -2.55 -21.46 -3.92
C THR A 591 -1.63 -20.34 -4.37
N ARG A 592 -1.73 -19.83 -5.60
CA ARG A 592 -0.75 -18.89 -6.19
C ARG A 592 0.69 -19.39 -6.02
N TYR A 593 0.89 -20.68 -6.27
CA TYR A 593 2.14 -21.44 -6.05
C TYR A 593 2.64 -21.54 -4.59
N CYS A 594 1.86 -21.13 -3.58
CA CYS A 594 2.27 -21.25 -2.18
C CYS A 594 2.44 -22.71 -1.72
N ALA A 595 1.71 -23.67 -2.33
CA ALA A 595 1.84 -25.09 -2.01
C ALA A 595 2.82 -25.87 -2.93
N ILE A 596 3.76 -25.18 -3.59
CA ILE A 596 4.64 -25.80 -4.61
C ILE A 596 5.55 -26.92 -4.09
N GLY A 597 5.92 -26.94 -2.80
CA GLY A 597 6.63 -28.07 -2.19
C GLY A 597 5.80 -29.37 -2.18
N GLY A 598 4.50 -29.25 -1.88
CA GLY A 598 3.54 -30.34 -2.00
C GLY A 598 3.36 -30.79 -3.45
N LEU A 599 3.31 -29.83 -4.39
CA LEU A 599 3.21 -30.11 -5.83
C LEU A 599 4.42 -30.90 -6.35
N LEU A 600 5.65 -30.46 -6.03
CA LEU A 600 6.87 -31.17 -6.43
C LEU A 600 6.89 -32.60 -5.89
N THR A 601 6.35 -32.82 -4.68
CA THR A 601 6.23 -34.17 -4.10
C THR A 601 5.20 -35.04 -4.84
N ALA A 602 4.07 -34.45 -5.26
CA ALA A 602 3.08 -35.12 -6.10
C ALA A 602 3.67 -35.48 -7.48
N LEU A 603 4.29 -34.52 -8.16
CA LEU A 603 4.92 -34.69 -9.48
C LEU A 603 6.05 -35.73 -9.48
N LYS A 604 6.88 -35.77 -8.43
CA LYS A 604 7.89 -36.84 -8.24
C LYS A 604 7.24 -38.23 -8.23
N CYS A 605 6.16 -38.39 -7.48
CA CYS A 605 5.47 -39.68 -7.38
C CYS A 605 4.75 -40.06 -8.69
N TYR A 606 4.20 -39.08 -9.40
CA TYR A 606 3.56 -39.23 -10.70
C TYR A 606 4.56 -39.69 -11.78
N PHE A 607 5.70 -39.00 -11.91
CA PHE A 607 6.74 -39.40 -12.87
C PHE A 607 7.36 -40.76 -12.51
N LEU A 608 7.58 -41.08 -11.23
CA LEU A 608 8.07 -42.40 -10.82
C LEU A 608 7.08 -43.53 -11.19
N LYS A 609 5.77 -43.32 -11.04
CA LYS A 609 4.73 -44.27 -11.48
C LYS A 609 4.66 -44.42 -13.00
N TYR A 610 4.92 -43.35 -13.76
CA TYR A 610 5.06 -43.44 -15.21
C TYR A 610 6.30 -44.26 -15.59
N ILE A 611 7.43 -44.04 -14.90
CA ILE A 611 8.67 -44.81 -15.08
C ILE A 611 8.50 -46.29 -14.69
N ASP A 612 7.59 -46.65 -13.78
CA ASP A 612 7.29 -48.07 -13.50
C ASP A 612 6.79 -48.80 -14.75
N LYS A 613 6.03 -48.14 -15.64
CA LYS A 613 5.64 -48.70 -16.95
C LYS A 613 6.83 -48.90 -17.89
N TYR A 614 7.90 -48.14 -17.73
CA TYR A 614 9.13 -48.32 -18.50
C TYR A 614 9.94 -49.52 -17.98
N LYS A 615 9.94 -49.77 -16.66
CA LYS A 615 10.51 -51.00 -16.07
C LYS A 615 9.81 -52.25 -16.62
N ASP A 616 8.47 -52.23 -16.70
CA ASP A 616 7.64 -53.30 -17.27
C ASP A 616 7.99 -53.61 -18.75
N VAL A 617 8.51 -52.64 -19.51
CA VAL A 617 8.95 -52.83 -20.91
C VAL A 617 10.41 -53.30 -20.96
N CYS A 618 11.34 -52.65 -20.24
CA CYS A 618 12.75 -53.07 -20.14
C CYS A 618 12.87 -54.55 -19.72
N HIS A 619 12.11 -54.97 -18.71
CA HIS A 619 12.13 -56.35 -18.21
C HIS A 619 11.69 -57.37 -19.27
N ARG A 620 10.63 -57.06 -20.04
CA ARG A 620 10.16 -57.93 -21.12
C ARG A 620 11.14 -57.98 -22.31
N LEU A 621 11.78 -56.85 -22.66
CA LEU A 621 12.85 -56.82 -23.67
C LEU A 621 14.02 -57.71 -23.26
N ALA A 622 14.49 -57.60 -22.01
CA ALA A 622 15.60 -58.40 -21.49
C ALA A 622 15.30 -59.91 -21.42
N GLN A 623 14.02 -60.31 -21.39
CA GLN A 623 13.58 -61.72 -21.45
C GLN A 623 13.52 -62.30 -22.88
N GLN A 624 13.53 -61.46 -23.92
CA GLN A 624 13.40 -61.90 -25.32
C GLN A 624 14.74 -62.09 -26.05
N VAL A 625 15.87 -61.87 -25.38
CA VAL A 625 17.22 -62.01 -25.96
C VAL A 625 17.50 -63.46 -26.38
N SER A 626 17.68 -63.68 -27.68
CA SER A 626 17.88 -64.98 -28.33
C SER A 626 19.35 -65.30 -28.62
N LEU A 627 19.65 -66.58 -28.90
CA LEU A 627 20.95 -67.00 -29.47
C LEU A 627 21.06 -66.73 -30.98
N GLU A 628 19.92 -66.64 -31.65
CA GLU A 628 19.77 -66.33 -33.07
C GLU A 628 19.51 -64.83 -33.28
N GLU A 629 19.74 -64.34 -34.50
CA GLU A 629 19.56 -62.93 -34.86
C GLU A 629 18.10 -62.46 -34.66
N ASN A 630 17.91 -61.37 -33.92
CA ASN A 630 16.58 -60.81 -33.67
C ASN A 630 16.55 -59.31 -33.98
N TRP A 631 16.67 -59.00 -35.27
CA TRP A 631 16.60 -57.63 -35.80
C TRP A 631 15.30 -56.86 -35.43
N PRO A 632 14.12 -57.49 -35.30
CA PRO A 632 12.94 -56.84 -34.72
C PRO A 632 13.12 -56.42 -33.26
N LEU A 633 13.73 -57.27 -32.43
CA LEU A 633 14.03 -56.95 -31.03
C LEU A 633 15.06 -55.82 -30.93
N LEU A 634 16.11 -55.81 -31.77
CA LEU A 634 17.07 -54.69 -31.82
C LEU A 634 16.37 -53.37 -32.12
N LYS A 635 15.50 -53.33 -33.15
CA LYS A 635 14.73 -52.13 -33.51
C LYS A 635 13.78 -51.69 -32.39
N SER A 636 13.21 -52.64 -31.65
CA SER A 636 12.38 -52.36 -30.47
C SER A 636 13.20 -51.76 -29.32
N CYS A 637 14.39 -52.32 -29.02
CA CYS A 637 15.31 -51.76 -28.03
C CYS A 637 15.74 -50.33 -28.40
N LEU A 638 16.12 -50.08 -29.65
CA LEU A 638 16.54 -48.75 -30.12
C LEU A 638 15.41 -47.72 -30.09
N SER A 639 14.21 -48.10 -30.56
CA SER A 639 13.02 -47.24 -30.49
C SER A 639 12.63 -46.90 -29.05
N PHE A 640 12.74 -47.85 -28.13
CA PHE A 640 12.41 -47.62 -26.72
C PHE A 640 13.52 -46.84 -25.99
N GLN A 641 14.79 -47.02 -26.37
CA GLN A 641 15.91 -46.20 -25.89
C GLN A 641 15.76 -44.74 -26.34
N GLN A 642 15.26 -44.50 -27.56
CA GLN A 642 14.85 -43.15 -27.97
C GLN A 642 13.69 -42.64 -27.10
N THR A 643 12.67 -43.44 -26.84
CA THR A 643 11.53 -43.05 -25.97
C THR A 643 11.97 -42.66 -24.55
N ILE A 644 12.96 -43.37 -23.98
CA ILE A 644 13.61 -43.02 -22.70
C ILE A 644 14.31 -41.66 -22.79
N GLY A 645 15.07 -41.40 -23.86
CA GLY A 645 15.74 -40.12 -24.10
C GLY A 645 14.78 -38.95 -24.30
N GLU A 646 13.66 -39.16 -25.00
CA GLU A 646 12.59 -38.18 -25.20
C GLU A 646 12.00 -37.75 -23.84
N PHE A 647 11.63 -38.73 -23.00
CA PHE A 647 11.09 -38.46 -21.67
C PHE A 647 12.12 -37.81 -20.73
N LEU A 648 13.39 -38.20 -20.79
CA LEU A 648 14.49 -37.57 -20.03
C LEU A 648 14.67 -36.10 -20.44
N GLY A 649 14.65 -35.81 -21.74
CA GLY A 649 14.74 -34.47 -22.30
C GLY A 649 13.57 -33.58 -21.88
N GLU A 650 12.32 -34.06 -22.01
CA GLU A 650 11.14 -33.30 -21.57
C GLU A 650 11.11 -33.09 -20.04
N THR A 651 11.54 -34.08 -19.24
CA THR A 651 11.66 -33.92 -17.78
C THR A 651 12.63 -32.80 -17.44
N LYS A 652 13.82 -32.77 -18.07
CA LYS A 652 14.83 -31.71 -17.88
C LYS A 652 14.34 -30.34 -18.40
N LYS A 653 13.51 -30.27 -19.45
CA LYS A 653 12.86 -29.03 -19.91
C LYS A 653 11.83 -28.51 -18.89
N PHE A 654 10.95 -29.38 -18.41
CA PHE A 654 9.91 -29.05 -17.42
C PHE A 654 10.51 -28.60 -16.08
N GLU A 655 11.58 -29.25 -15.62
CA GLU A 655 12.36 -28.85 -14.44
C GLU A 655 12.89 -27.40 -14.57
N ASN A 656 13.45 -27.06 -15.73
CA ASN A 656 13.94 -25.71 -16.04
C ASN A 656 12.81 -24.66 -16.13
N GLN A 657 11.59 -25.03 -16.52
CA GLN A 657 10.42 -24.15 -16.46
C GLN A 657 10.00 -23.91 -15.00
N LEU A 658 9.95 -24.97 -14.19
CA LEU A 658 9.65 -24.93 -12.76
C LEU A 658 10.63 -24.05 -11.96
N LEU A 659 11.94 -24.19 -12.18
CA LEU A 659 12.96 -23.36 -11.54
C LEU A 659 12.79 -21.87 -11.86
N LYS A 660 12.45 -21.53 -13.12
CA LYS A 660 12.14 -20.15 -13.53
C LYS A 660 10.87 -19.62 -12.86
N LEU A 661 9.80 -20.43 -12.79
CA LEU A 661 8.56 -20.06 -12.09
C LEU A 661 8.80 -19.81 -10.60
N ILE A 662 9.57 -20.65 -9.91
CA ILE A 662 9.87 -20.49 -8.49
C ILE A 662 10.68 -19.19 -8.24
N ARG A 663 11.76 -18.96 -9.02
CA ARG A 663 12.55 -17.71 -8.94
C ARG A 663 11.68 -16.46 -9.16
N ASN A 664 10.70 -16.51 -10.06
CA ASN A 664 9.79 -15.39 -10.31
C ASN A 664 8.82 -15.08 -9.15
N GLN A 665 8.47 -16.05 -8.28
CA GLN A 665 7.55 -15.82 -7.15
C GLN A 665 8.19 -15.09 -5.97
N GLU A 666 9.50 -14.85 -5.98
CA GLU A 666 10.20 -14.13 -4.92
C GLU A 666 9.97 -12.61 -4.96
N HIS A 667 9.86 -12.03 -6.16
CA HIS A 667 9.71 -10.58 -6.34
C HIS A 667 8.24 -10.11 -6.29
N ASN A 668 7.29 -11.03 -6.17
CA ASN A 668 5.86 -10.73 -6.24
C ASN A 668 5.29 -10.33 -4.87
N GLN A 669 5.33 -9.04 -4.53
CA GLN A 669 4.77 -8.47 -3.29
C GLN A 669 3.29 -8.87 -3.05
N SER A 670 2.49 -9.04 -4.10
CA SER A 670 1.08 -9.47 -3.97
C SER A 670 0.92 -10.90 -3.44
N ALA A 671 1.98 -11.71 -3.48
CA ALA A 671 1.99 -13.05 -2.93
C ALA A 671 2.29 -13.09 -1.43
N GLU A 672 2.94 -12.08 -0.83
CA GLU A 672 3.27 -12.09 0.61
C GLU A 672 2.03 -12.11 1.49
N THR A 673 1.06 -11.22 1.24
CA THR A 673 -0.23 -11.22 1.94
C THR A 673 -0.95 -12.56 1.76
N TYR A 674 -0.94 -13.12 0.54
CA TYR A 674 -1.65 -14.37 0.23
C TYR A 674 -1.02 -15.61 0.91
N LYS A 675 0.32 -15.68 1.01
CA LYS A 675 1.04 -16.72 1.78
C LYS A 675 0.53 -16.78 3.22
N THR A 676 0.35 -15.62 3.87
CA THR A 676 -0.14 -15.56 5.27
C THR A 676 -1.63 -15.87 5.44
N LEU A 677 -2.44 -15.79 4.38
CA LEU A 677 -3.87 -16.11 4.41
C LEU A 677 -4.13 -17.61 4.22
N VAL A 678 -3.35 -18.27 3.34
CA VAL A 678 -3.65 -19.63 2.86
C VAL A 678 -2.75 -20.72 3.45
N LEU A 679 -1.53 -20.41 3.92
CA LEU A 679 -0.64 -21.40 4.52
C LEU A 679 -0.73 -21.47 6.05
N ASP A 680 -0.55 -22.67 6.59
CA ASP A 680 -0.24 -22.88 8.01
C ASP A 680 1.22 -22.53 8.34
N SER A 681 1.53 -22.30 9.62
CA SER A 681 2.86 -21.88 10.08
C SER A 681 3.96 -22.93 9.91
N SER A 682 3.60 -24.19 9.62
CA SER A 682 4.50 -25.24 9.12
C SER A 682 4.72 -25.13 7.62
N ALA A 683 3.65 -25.16 6.82
CA ALA A 683 3.70 -25.08 5.37
C ALA A 683 4.37 -23.79 4.85
N LEU A 684 4.23 -22.68 5.58
CA LEU A 684 4.92 -21.42 5.28
C LEU A 684 6.44 -21.55 5.46
N LYS A 685 6.92 -22.27 6.49
CA LYS A 685 8.35 -22.57 6.66
C LYS A 685 8.86 -23.50 5.57
N GLU A 686 8.13 -24.55 5.23
CA GLU A 686 8.51 -25.46 4.15
C GLU A 686 8.62 -24.72 2.79
N TYR A 687 7.71 -23.79 2.53
CA TYR A 687 7.75 -22.92 1.35
C TYR A 687 8.96 -21.96 1.37
N GLU A 688 9.25 -21.31 2.51
CA GLU A 688 10.46 -20.48 2.63
C GLU A 688 11.76 -21.27 2.56
N ASP A 689 11.81 -22.48 3.14
CA ASP A 689 12.96 -23.38 3.11
C ASP A 689 13.24 -23.81 1.65
N LEU A 690 12.19 -24.08 0.88
CA LEU A 690 12.27 -24.32 -0.56
C LEU A 690 12.83 -23.11 -1.32
N LEU A 691 12.31 -21.89 -1.11
CA LEU A 691 12.88 -20.68 -1.72
C LEU A 691 14.35 -20.47 -1.32
N ARG A 692 14.67 -20.62 -0.02
CA ARG A 692 16.03 -20.52 0.52
C ARG A 692 16.97 -21.62 0.02
N SER A 693 16.45 -22.73 -0.51
CA SER A 693 17.25 -23.72 -1.26
C SER A 693 17.57 -23.25 -2.68
N VAL A 694 16.56 -22.80 -3.44
CA VAL A 694 16.70 -22.31 -4.83
C VAL A 694 17.61 -21.08 -4.94
N ARG A 695 17.65 -20.25 -3.89
CA ARG A 695 18.57 -19.09 -3.75
C ARG A 695 20.04 -19.43 -3.57
N LYS A 696 20.37 -20.63 -3.06
CA LYS A 696 21.77 -21.01 -2.73
C LYS A 696 22.48 -21.77 -3.85
N SER A 697 21.75 -22.08 -4.91
CA SER A 697 22.14 -23.01 -5.96
C SER A 697 21.98 -22.35 -7.32
N ASP A 698 23.04 -21.72 -7.81
CA ASP A 698 22.98 -21.00 -9.09
C ASP A 698 22.93 -21.93 -10.30
N SER A 699 23.58 -23.10 -10.25
CA SER A 699 23.67 -24.09 -11.35
C SER A 699 23.03 -25.46 -11.09
N ASP A 700 23.32 -26.12 -9.95
CA ASP A 700 23.23 -27.59 -9.86
C ASP A 700 21.93 -28.15 -9.22
N LEU A 701 20.89 -27.33 -8.99
CA LEU A 701 19.69 -27.79 -8.27
C LEU A 701 18.73 -28.58 -9.16
N SER A 702 18.87 -29.90 -9.19
CA SER A 702 17.82 -30.78 -9.71
C SER A 702 16.71 -30.98 -8.67
N LEU A 703 15.56 -30.37 -8.92
CA LEU A 703 14.32 -30.62 -8.20
C LEU A 703 13.89 -32.09 -8.32
N PHE A 704 14.09 -32.69 -9.50
CA PHE A 704 13.65 -34.04 -9.88
C PHE A 704 14.78 -35.08 -9.91
N HIS A 705 15.88 -34.87 -9.18
CA HIS A 705 17.06 -35.75 -9.14
C HIS A 705 16.72 -37.26 -9.07
N ASN A 706 15.80 -37.65 -8.19
CA ASN A 706 15.40 -39.06 -8.01
C ASN A 706 14.61 -39.63 -9.21
N VAL A 707 13.94 -38.77 -9.99
CA VAL A 707 13.28 -39.16 -11.25
C VAL A 707 14.36 -39.36 -12.32
N VAL A 708 15.17 -38.31 -12.55
CA VAL A 708 16.27 -38.26 -13.53
C VAL A 708 17.21 -39.46 -13.38
N THR A 709 17.75 -39.69 -12.18
CA THR A 709 18.66 -40.83 -11.91
C THR A 709 18.01 -42.21 -12.10
N THR A 710 16.70 -42.36 -11.94
CA THR A 710 16.02 -43.64 -12.26
C THR A 710 15.82 -43.86 -13.76
N VAL A 711 15.57 -42.79 -14.53
CA VAL A 711 15.54 -42.85 -16.00
C VAL A 711 16.93 -43.15 -16.55
N GLU A 712 17.97 -42.52 -15.99
CA GLU A 712 19.38 -42.72 -16.34
C GLU A 712 19.90 -44.11 -15.94
N LYS A 713 19.30 -44.76 -14.94
CA LYS A 713 19.54 -46.19 -14.65
C LYS A 713 18.87 -47.10 -15.68
N LEU A 714 17.60 -46.86 -16.01
CA LEU A 714 16.86 -47.64 -17.00
C LEU A 714 17.46 -47.54 -18.41
N SER A 715 17.99 -46.38 -18.78
CA SER A 715 18.70 -46.19 -20.03
C SER A 715 19.97 -47.06 -20.14
N ARG A 716 20.70 -47.25 -19.04
CA ARG A 716 21.86 -48.16 -18.98
C ARG A 716 21.44 -49.64 -18.99
N GLU A 717 20.38 -50.00 -18.28
CA GLU A 717 19.82 -51.37 -18.30
C GLU A 717 19.32 -51.76 -19.71
N LEU A 718 18.70 -50.81 -20.43
CA LEU A 718 18.30 -51.02 -21.82
C LEU A 718 19.49 -50.98 -22.78
N HIS A 719 20.54 -50.21 -22.50
CA HIS A 719 21.78 -50.23 -23.28
C HIS A 719 22.48 -51.58 -23.21
N ASP A 720 22.68 -52.14 -22.00
CA ASP A 720 23.21 -53.52 -21.84
C ASP A 720 22.35 -54.54 -22.59
N THR A 721 21.03 -54.44 -22.46
CA THR A 721 20.09 -55.29 -23.20
C THR A 721 20.27 -55.14 -24.72
N THR A 722 20.43 -53.91 -25.22
CA THR A 722 20.65 -53.63 -26.65
C THR A 722 21.98 -54.21 -27.14
N TYR A 723 23.06 -53.99 -26.39
CA TYR A 723 24.39 -54.55 -26.68
C TYR A 723 24.34 -56.08 -26.72
N ARG A 724 23.69 -56.71 -25.74
CA ARG A 724 23.51 -58.16 -25.69
C ARG A 724 22.69 -58.71 -26.85
N VAL A 725 21.66 -58.00 -27.34
CA VAL A 725 20.92 -58.41 -28.54
C VAL A 725 21.81 -58.44 -29.78
N CYS A 726 22.73 -57.50 -29.94
CA CYS A 726 23.73 -57.53 -31.02
C CYS A 726 24.81 -58.61 -30.79
N PHE A 727 25.26 -58.79 -29.54
CA PHE A 727 26.45 -59.59 -29.24
C PHE A 727 26.17 -61.09 -29.02
N GLN A 728 24.95 -61.47 -28.63
CA GLN A 728 24.61 -62.87 -28.34
C GLN A 728 24.76 -63.82 -29.54
N PRO A 729 24.37 -63.45 -30.78
CA PRO A 729 24.65 -64.26 -31.98
C PRO A 729 26.14 -64.42 -32.21
N ILE A 730 26.91 -63.32 -32.15
CA ILE A 730 28.37 -63.31 -32.32
C ILE A 730 29.03 -64.28 -31.32
N SER A 731 28.64 -64.23 -30.04
CA SER A 731 29.14 -65.15 -29.01
C SER A 731 28.78 -66.61 -29.33
N HIS A 732 27.58 -66.87 -29.85
CA HIS A 732 27.14 -68.22 -30.23
C HIS A 732 27.93 -68.78 -31.45
N HIS A 733 28.29 -67.94 -32.43
CA HIS A 733 29.19 -68.34 -33.51
C HIS A 733 30.64 -68.51 -33.02
N LEU A 734 31.10 -67.65 -32.11
CA LEU A 734 32.43 -67.75 -31.50
C LEU A 734 32.61 -69.00 -30.63
N ASP A 735 31.59 -69.57 -30.00
CA ASP A 735 31.78 -70.81 -29.22
C ASP A 735 31.93 -72.07 -30.07
N LYS A 736 31.37 -72.08 -31.30
CA LYS A 736 31.54 -73.19 -32.28
C LYS A 736 33.02 -73.41 -32.67
N ILE A 737 33.86 -72.39 -32.48
CA ILE A 737 35.31 -72.40 -32.73
C ILE A 737 36.01 -73.63 -32.14
N LYS A 738 35.60 -74.06 -30.92
CA LYS A 738 36.23 -75.16 -30.17
C LYS A 738 36.04 -76.49 -30.88
N GLU A 739 34.85 -76.74 -31.44
CA GLU A 739 34.59 -77.96 -32.21
C GLU A 739 35.28 -77.96 -33.57
N VAL A 740 35.36 -76.80 -34.23
CA VAL A 740 36.01 -76.65 -35.54
C VAL A 740 37.50 -76.94 -35.45
N TRP A 741 38.23 -76.37 -34.47
CA TRP A 741 39.66 -76.65 -34.32
C TRP A 741 39.98 -78.09 -33.90
N ILE A 742 39.12 -78.75 -33.11
CA ILE A 742 39.27 -80.17 -32.80
C ILE A 742 39.19 -81.03 -34.07
N LYS A 743 38.30 -80.68 -35.01
CA LYS A 743 38.15 -81.38 -36.30
C LYS A 743 39.32 -81.08 -37.25
N LEU A 744 39.75 -79.81 -37.37
CA LEU A 744 40.88 -79.40 -38.23
C LEU A 744 42.21 -80.07 -37.87
N ASN A 745 42.44 -80.39 -36.59
CA ASN A 745 43.67 -81.05 -36.13
C ASN A 745 43.79 -82.53 -36.55
N ALA A 746 42.76 -83.13 -37.17
CA ALA A 746 42.78 -84.54 -37.55
C ALA A 746 43.21 -84.83 -39.02
N ASP A 747 42.97 -83.90 -39.96
CA ASP A 747 42.74 -84.29 -41.37
C ASP A 747 43.61 -83.58 -42.44
N LEU A 748 44.46 -82.62 -42.08
CA LEU A 748 45.12 -81.74 -43.06
C LEU A 748 46.65 -81.90 -43.19
N ARG A 749 47.09 -81.91 -44.46
CA ARG A 749 48.50 -81.81 -44.86
C ARG A 749 48.93 -80.34 -44.95
N ASP A 750 50.22 -80.10 -45.10
CA ASP A 750 50.79 -78.76 -45.27
C ASP A 750 50.41 -78.20 -46.66
N LEU A 751 49.56 -77.16 -46.69
CA LEU A 751 49.02 -76.53 -47.90
C LEU A 751 49.51 -75.07 -48.05
N PRO A 752 49.68 -74.55 -49.29
CA PRO A 752 50.12 -73.17 -49.53
C PRO A 752 49.15 -72.11 -48.99
N ASP A 753 49.66 -70.92 -48.66
CA ASP A 753 48.87 -69.84 -48.04
C ASP A 753 47.64 -69.41 -48.85
N TYR A 754 47.66 -69.53 -50.18
CA TYR A 754 46.53 -69.24 -51.08
C TYR A 754 45.40 -70.28 -51.03
N SER A 755 45.57 -71.39 -50.30
CA SER A 755 44.57 -72.48 -50.19
C SER A 755 43.66 -72.36 -48.97
N TYR A 756 43.86 -71.36 -48.10
CA TYR A 756 43.03 -71.14 -46.90
C TYR A 756 42.00 -70.05 -47.18
N SER A 757 40.72 -70.43 -47.24
CA SER A 757 39.57 -69.52 -47.24
C SER A 757 39.07 -69.30 -45.81
N PRO A 758 38.48 -68.13 -45.46
CA PRO A 758 37.86 -67.92 -44.16
C PRO A 758 36.82 -69.00 -43.81
N MET A 759 36.78 -69.43 -42.55
CA MET A 759 35.86 -70.47 -42.09
C MET A 759 34.44 -69.97 -41.82
N GLU A 760 33.45 -70.86 -41.92
CA GLU A 760 32.01 -70.55 -41.78
C GLU A 760 31.69 -69.74 -40.51
N TYR A 761 32.30 -70.08 -39.38
CA TYR A 761 32.09 -69.38 -38.11
C TYR A 761 32.51 -67.91 -38.14
N ILE A 762 33.56 -67.55 -38.90
CA ILE A 762 34.05 -66.18 -38.99
C ILE A 762 33.35 -65.40 -40.10
N THR A 763 32.95 -66.06 -41.20
CA THR A 763 32.13 -65.42 -42.24
C THR A 763 30.74 -65.06 -41.75
N GLN A 764 30.11 -65.90 -40.92
CA GLN A 764 28.83 -65.59 -40.27
C GLN A 764 28.93 -64.36 -39.34
N ILE A 765 30.04 -64.20 -38.62
CA ILE A 765 30.31 -63.00 -37.79
C ILE A 765 30.53 -61.77 -38.68
N GLY A 766 31.25 -61.90 -39.81
CA GLY A 766 31.44 -60.82 -40.76
C GLY A 766 30.13 -60.34 -41.39
N GLU A 767 29.28 -61.27 -41.82
CA GLU A 767 27.95 -61.00 -42.38
C GLU A 767 27.05 -60.29 -41.35
N HIS A 768 27.08 -60.72 -40.09
CA HIS A 768 26.37 -60.04 -38.99
C HIS A 768 26.86 -58.60 -38.77
N LEU A 769 28.18 -58.38 -38.77
CA LEU A 769 28.77 -57.05 -38.60
C LEU A 769 28.48 -56.10 -39.79
N ILE A 770 28.37 -56.62 -41.01
CA ILE A 770 28.03 -55.84 -42.22
C ILE A 770 26.52 -55.54 -42.30
N THR A 771 25.66 -56.42 -41.80
CA THR A 771 24.20 -56.21 -41.80
C THR A 771 23.72 -55.31 -40.66
N LEU A 772 24.38 -55.34 -39.50
CA LEU A 772 24.07 -54.48 -38.34
C LEU A 772 23.90 -52.98 -38.70
N PRO A 773 24.81 -52.31 -39.42
CA PRO A 773 24.64 -50.92 -39.88
C PRO A 773 23.31 -50.64 -40.60
N GLN A 774 22.82 -51.56 -41.44
CA GLN A 774 21.56 -51.41 -42.18
C GLN A 774 20.31 -51.42 -41.27
N HIS A 775 20.48 -51.81 -40.00
CA HIS A 775 19.44 -51.78 -38.98
C HIS A 775 19.65 -50.66 -37.95
N LEU A 776 20.82 -50.02 -37.96
CA LEU A 776 21.13 -48.79 -37.25
C LEU A 776 20.81 -47.53 -38.08
N GLU A 777 20.89 -47.61 -39.42
CA GLU A 777 20.65 -46.49 -40.36
C GLU A 777 19.34 -45.70 -40.11
N PRO A 778 18.18 -46.32 -39.80
CA PRO A 778 16.95 -45.57 -39.48
C PRO A 778 17.11 -44.62 -38.28
N PHE A 779 18.08 -44.87 -37.40
CA PHE A 779 18.38 -44.08 -36.21
C PHE A 779 19.60 -43.15 -36.38
N LEU A 780 20.27 -43.16 -37.56
CA LEU A 780 21.38 -42.27 -37.91
C LEU A 780 20.93 -40.91 -38.47
N SER A 781 19.65 -40.73 -38.74
CA SER A 781 19.09 -39.48 -39.24
C SER A 781 19.39 -38.30 -38.30
N GLN A 782 19.62 -37.12 -38.90
CA GLN A 782 20.21 -35.96 -38.23
C GLN A 782 19.47 -35.52 -36.95
N GLU A 783 20.26 -35.25 -35.90
CA GLU A 783 19.82 -34.67 -34.62
C GLU A 783 18.71 -35.44 -33.87
N ASN A 784 18.86 -36.76 -33.74
CA ASN A 784 18.12 -37.54 -32.74
C ASN A 784 18.62 -37.21 -31.31
N THR A 785 18.23 -36.03 -30.82
CA THR A 785 18.64 -35.45 -29.53
C THR A 785 18.31 -36.34 -28.33
N ALA A 786 17.26 -37.15 -28.43
CA ALA A 786 16.90 -38.15 -27.43
C ALA A 786 17.99 -39.23 -27.29
N LEU A 787 18.37 -39.91 -28.38
CA LEU A 787 19.45 -40.90 -28.35
C LEU A 787 20.82 -40.28 -28.00
N ASN A 788 21.07 -39.03 -28.39
CA ASN A 788 22.31 -38.34 -28.01
C ASN A 788 22.32 -37.93 -26.52
N SER A 789 21.16 -37.65 -25.91
CA SER A 789 21.05 -37.46 -24.45
C SER A 789 21.28 -38.76 -23.67
N VAL A 790 20.85 -39.90 -24.22
CA VAL A 790 21.16 -41.24 -23.70
C VAL A 790 22.66 -41.54 -23.79
N LEU A 791 23.30 -41.21 -24.91
CA LEU A 791 24.74 -41.36 -25.10
C LEU A 791 25.55 -40.55 -24.08
N GLN A 792 25.10 -39.35 -23.68
CA GLN A 792 25.72 -38.57 -22.61
C GLN A 792 25.65 -39.25 -21.23
N VAL A 793 24.58 -40.01 -20.96
CA VAL A 793 24.42 -40.77 -19.70
C VAL A 793 25.38 -41.96 -19.67
N ILE A 794 25.58 -42.62 -20.82
CA ILE A 794 26.41 -43.82 -20.96
C ILE A 794 27.90 -43.45 -21.02
N SER A 795 28.26 -42.37 -21.71
CA SER A 795 29.66 -41.93 -21.85
C SER A 795 30.31 -41.49 -20.54
N SER A 796 29.50 -41.10 -19.54
CA SER A 796 29.94 -40.80 -18.18
C SER A 796 30.67 -41.98 -17.49
N GLU A 797 30.51 -43.21 -17.98
CA GLU A 797 31.17 -44.42 -17.46
C GLU A 797 32.25 -44.99 -18.41
N LEU A 798 32.36 -44.50 -19.66
CA LEU A 798 33.33 -44.98 -20.66
C LEU A 798 34.50 -43.99 -20.84
N GLU A 799 35.47 -44.03 -19.94
CA GLU A 799 36.70 -43.19 -19.90
C GLU A 799 37.62 -43.23 -21.16
N LYS A 800 37.23 -43.92 -22.25
CA LYS A 800 38.12 -44.34 -23.35
C LYS A 800 37.61 -44.07 -24.77
N VAL A 801 36.42 -43.50 -24.93
CA VAL A 801 35.84 -43.20 -26.26
C VAL A 801 35.76 -41.69 -26.45
N SER A 802 36.14 -41.19 -27.63
CA SER A 802 36.12 -39.76 -27.99
C SER A 802 34.71 -39.29 -28.38
N VAL A 803 33.76 -39.43 -27.46
CA VAL A 803 32.30 -39.36 -27.70
C VAL A 803 31.80 -38.00 -28.24
N GLU A 804 32.58 -36.92 -28.14
CA GLU A 804 32.16 -35.53 -28.39
C GLU A 804 31.52 -35.23 -29.77
N LYS A 805 31.61 -36.14 -30.75
CA LYS A 805 31.03 -35.96 -32.11
C LYS A 805 30.35 -37.21 -32.68
N GLU A 806 30.17 -38.27 -31.90
CA GLU A 806 29.60 -39.53 -32.39
C GLU A 806 28.13 -39.72 -31.98
N ASN A 807 27.30 -40.20 -32.92
CA ASN A 807 25.91 -40.55 -32.63
C ASN A 807 25.82 -41.91 -31.93
N TYR A 808 24.81 -42.11 -31.08
CA TYR A 808 24.61 -43.35 -30.32
C TYR A 808 24.75 -44.66 -31.13
N PRO A 809 24.20 -44.79 -32.37
CA PRO A 809 24.35 -46.04 -33.12
C PRO A 809 25.79 -46.29 -33.61
N ASN A 810 26.59 -45.25 -33.88
CA ASN A 810 28.01 -45.40 -34.23
C ASN A 810 28.81 -45.90 -33.02
N VAL A 811 28.56 -45.35 -31.84
CA VAL A 811 29.20 -45.82 -30.59
C VAL A 811 28.80 -47.27 -30.31
N LEU A 812 27.52 -47.63 -30.49
CA LEU A 812 27.06 -49.02 -30.35
C LEU A 812 27.74 -49.97 -31.35
N LEU A 813 27.85 -49.59 -32.63
CA LEU A 813 28.55 -50.37 -33.65
C LEU A 813 30.04 -50.58 -33.27
N THR A 814 30.72 -49.52 -32.84
CA THR A 814 32.11 -49.57 -32.37
C THR A 814 32.27 -50.49 -31.16
N LEU A 815 31.36 -50.44 -30.18
CA LEU A 815 31.39 -51.32 -29.00
C LEU A 815 31.16 -52.80 -29.36
N VAL A 816 30.23 -53.09 -30.27
CA VAL A 816 29.97 -54.47 -30.76
C VAL A 816 31.17 -54.99 -31.55
N ALA A 817 31.77 -54.18 -32.43
CA ALA A 817 32.96 -54.53 -33.19
C ALA A 817 34.18 -54.78 -32.27
N GLN A 818 34.45 -53.89 -31.31
CA GLN A 818 35.54 -54.07 -30.33
C GLN A 818 35.32 -55.28 -29.44
N GLY A 819 34.09 -55.49 -28.94
CA GLY A 819 33.71 -56.67 -28.17
C GLY A 819 33.88 -57.97 -28.94
N THR A 820 33.57 -57.97 -30.24
CA THR A 820 33.80 -59.11 -31.15
C THR A 820 35.29 -59.43 -31.25
N CYS A 821 36.13 -58.41 -31.48
CA CYS A 821 37.58 -58.59 -31.57
C CYS A 821 38.19 -59.10 -30.25
N GLN A 822 37.73 -58.58 -29.11
CA GLN A 822 38.18 -59.02 -27.80
C GLN A 822 37.76 -60.47 -27.52
N ALA A 823 36.48 -60.81 -27.69
CA ALA A 823 36.01 -62.17 -27.46
C ALA A 823 36.63 -63.19 -28.43
N TYR A 824 36.91 -62.80 -29.68
CA TYR A 824 37.64 -63.63 -30.62
C TYR A 824 39.10 -63.84 -30.15
N ALA A 825 39.80 -62.77 -29.73
CA ALA A 825 41.13 -62.87 -29.14
C ALA A 825 41.16 -63.77 -27.89
N ASP A 826 40.19 -63.64 -26.99
CA ASP A 826 40.06 -64.46 -25.79
C ASP A 826 39.77 -65.94 -26.14
N GLN A 827 38.92 -66.22 -27.13
CA GLN A 827 38.68 -67.59 -27.61
C GLN A 827 39.93 -68.20 -28.27
N ILE A 828 40.70 -67.41 -29.04
CA ILE A 828 42.00 -67.82 -29.62
C ILE A 828 43.01 -68.20 -28.52
N LEU A 829 43.10 -67.38 -27.46
CA LEU A 829 44.00 -67.63 -26.33
C LEU A 829 43.58 -68.83 -25.47
N ASN A 830 42.35 -69.33 -25.62
CA ASN A 830 41.85 -70.55 -24.99
C ASN A 830 42.05 -71.83 -25.83
N ILE A 831 42.61 -71.73 -27.05
CA ILE A 831 42.98 -72.90 -27.87
C ILE A 831 44.17 -73.63 -27.21
N ARG A 832 44.10 -74.97 -27.11
CA ARG A 832 45.13 -75.76 -26.43
C ARG A 832 46.42 -75.93 -27.26
N GLU A 833 46.29 -76.23 -28.55
CA GLU A 833 47.40 -76.51 -29.46
C GLU A 833 47.05 -76.07 -30.89
N LEU A 834 48.01 -75.47 -31.60
CA LEU A 834 47.89 -75.08 -33.01
C LEU A 834 48.98 -75.72 -33.89
N ASN A 835 48.55 -76.52 -34.86
CA ASN A 835 49.36 -77.04 -35.96
C ASN A 835 49.63 -75.97 -37.03
N ILE A 836 50.64 -76.16 -37.90
CA ILE A 836 51.05 -75.19 -38.94
C ILE A 836 49.88 -74.76 -39.83
N SER A 837 49.10 -75.70 -40.37
CA SER A 837 47.92 -75.39 -41.20
C SER A 837 46.83 -74.62 -40.42
N SER A 838 46.68 -74.87 -39.12
CA SER A 838 45.74 -74.12 -38.27
C SER A 838 46.23 -72.70 -37.95
N VAL A 839 47.55 -72.48 -37.82
CA VAL A 839 48.13 -71.13 -37.67
C VAL A 839 47.88 -70.31 -38.95
N ARG A 840 48.00 -70.92 -40.14
CA ARG A 840 47.67 -70.28 -41.42
C ARG A 840 46.17 -69.97 -41.53
N GLN A 841 45.30 -70.93 -41.21
CA GLN A 841 43.84 -70.72 -41.22
C GLN A 841 43.42 -69.59 -40.28
N LEU A 842 43.89 -69.60 -39.03
CA LEU A 842 43.55 -68.58 -38.03
C LEU A 842 44.07 -67.20 -38.46
N ALA A 843 45.26 -67.13 -39.07
CA ALA A 843 45.76 -65.90 -39.66
C ALA A 843 44.92 -65.43 -40.86
N ALA A 844 44.33 -66.32 -41.67
CA ALA A 844 43.38 -65.97 -42.73
C ALA A 844 42.04 -65.46 -42.17
N ASP A 845 41.49 -66.15 -41.16
CA ASP A 845 40.25 -65.77 -40.47
C ASP A 845 40.36 -64.37 -39.83
N ILE A 846 41.51 -64.02 -39.21
CA ILE A 846 41.74 -62.65 -38.69
C ILE A 846 41.83 -61.61 -39.81
N ASN A 847 42.45 -61.90 -40.96
CA ASN A 847 42.51 -60.93 -42.06
C ASN A 847 41.11 -60.62 -42.60
N TYR A 848 40.24 -61.63 -42.68
CA TYR A 848 38.84 -61.42 -43.07
C TYR A 848 38.12 -60.46 -42.10
N ILE A 849 38.27 -60.65 -40.79
CA ILE A 849 37.76 -59.69 -39.79
C ILE A 849 38.39 -58.30 -39.94
N SER A 850 39.70 -58.18 -40.21
CA SER A 850 40.34 -56.87 -40.46
C SER A 850 39.68 -56.14 -41.62
N ASN A 851 39.49 -56.82 -42.76
CA ASN A 851 38.83 -56.26 -43.93
C ASN A 851 37.39 -55.81 -43.63
N VAL A 852 36.61 -56.63 -42.91
CA VAL A 852 35.23 -56.28 -42.50
C VAL A 852 35.20 -55.05 -41.59
N LEU A 853 36.15 -54.92 -40.67
CA LEU A 853 36.24 -53.76 -39.79
C LEU A 853 36.68 -52.51 -40.56
N GLU A 854 37.62 -52.65 -41.51
CA GLU A 854 38.06 -51.57 -42.40
C GLU A 854 36.91 -51.07 -43.30
N GLU A 855 36.05 -51.96 -43.81
CA GLU A 855 34.80 -51.60 -44.53
C GLU A 855 33.80 -50.85 -43.64
N LEU A 856 33.77 -51.13 -42.32
CA LEU A 856 32.99 -50.42 -41.31
C LEU A 856 33.66 -49.12 -40.81
N GLY A 857 34.88 -48.81 -41.27
CA GLY A 857 35.65 -47.64 -40.82
C GLY A 857 36.29 -47.79 -39.43
N ILE A 858 36.37 -49.02 -38.90
CA ILE A 858 36.86 -49.34 -37.56
C ILE A 858 38.25 -49.99 -37.66
N GLY A 859 39.23 -49.48 -36.92
CA GLY A 859 40.57 -50.07 -36.88
C GLY A 859 40.62 -51.40 -36.11
N LEU A 860 41.35 -52.39 -36.63
CA LEU A 860 41.61 -53.66 -35.95
C LEU A 860 42.28 -53.42 -34.58
N PRO A 861 41.69 -53.84 -33.44
CA PRO A 861 42.26 -53.56 -32.12
C PRO A 861 43.64 -54.18 -31.91
N GLU A 862 44.52 -53.44 -31.22
CA GLU A 862 45.94 -53.79 -31.04
C GLU A 862 46.17 -55.24 -30.60
N ASN A 863 45.39 -55.76 -29.65
CA ASN A 863 45.54 -57.14 -29.17
C ASN A 863 45.37 -58.17 -30.30
N LEU A 864 44.40 -57.99 -31.20
CA LEU A 864 44.15 -58.91 -32.31
C LEU A 864 45.15 -58.72 -33.45
N HIS A 865 45.61 -57.49 -33.68
CA HIS A 865 46.73 -57.19 -34.58
C HIS A 865 48.05 -57.83 -34.09
N HIS A 866 48.35 -57.74 -32.80
CA HIS A 866 49.48 -58.40 -32.16
C HIS A 866 49.39 -59.93 -32.26
N ILE A 867 48.21 -60.52 -32.08
CA ILE A 867 47.97 -61.95 -32.29
C ILE A 867 48.28 -62.34 -33.74
N LEU A 868 47.77 -61.61 -34.74
CA LEU A 868 48.01 -61.87 -36.16
C LEU A 868 49.51 -61.87 -36.51
N LEU A 869 50.27 -60.88 -36.03
CA LEU A 869 51.72 -60.80 -36.26
C LEU A 869 52.48 -61.96 -35.59
N LEU A 870 52.16 -62.28 -34.33
CA LEU A 870 52.78 -63.38 -33.59
C LEU A 870 52.40 -64.76 -34.15
N LEU A 871 51.26 -64.92 -34.82
CA LEU A 871 50.92 -66.13 -35.57
C LEU A 871 51.75 -66.26 -36.85
N ARG A 872 52.00 -65.15 -37.58
CA ARG A 872 52.75 -65.14 -38.84
C ARG A 872 54.26 -65.33 -38.69
N PHE A 873 54.87 -65.11 -37.53
CA PHE A 873 56.30 -65.32 -37.34
C PHE A 873 56.70 -66.80 -37.47
N SER A 874 57.85 -67.07 -38.09
CA SER A 874 58.47 -68.41 -38.13
C SER A 874 58.95 -68.84 -36.73
N PRO A 875 59.08 -70.15 -36.43
CA PRO A 875 59.57 -70.61 -35.13
C PRO A 875 60.99 -70.12 -34.80
N GLU A 876 61.84 -69.99 -35.82
CA GLU A 876 63.25 -69.56 -35.69
C GLU A 876 63.39 -68.06 -35.39
N GLU A 877 62.52 -67.23 -35.99
CA GLU A 877 62.55 -65.77 -35.81
C GLU A 877 61.63 -65.30 -34.67
N TYR A 878 60.87 -66.19 -34.03
CA TYR A 878 59.84 -65.84 -33.06
C TYR A 878 60.39 -65.01 -31.89
N GLN A 879 61.55 -65.42 -31.34
CA GLN A 879 62.17 -64.78 -30.18
C GLN A 879 62.73 -63.38 -30.51
N SER A 880 63.18 -63.13 -31.75
CA SER A 880 63.74 -61.85 -32.17
C SER A 880 62.66 -60.86 -32.66
N LYS A 881 61.63 -61.36 -33.34
CA LYS A 881 60.52 -60.51 -33.87
C LYS A 881 59.42 -60.20 -32.85
N SER A 882 59.34 -60.95 -31.74
CA SER A 882 58.38 -60.67 -30.65
C SER A 882 58.82 -59.59 -29.64
N ILE A 883 60.01 -59.02 -29.80
CA ILE A 883 60.52 -57.96 -28.93
C ILE A 883 59.65 -56.70 -29.11
N GLY A 884 59.07 -56.20 -28.01
CA GLY A 884 58.17 -55.05 -27.99
C GLY A 884 56.67 -55.40 -27.90
N PHE A 885 56.29 -56.66 -28.12
CA PHE A 885 54.90 -57.10 -28.02
C PHE A 885 54.50 -57.40 -26.55
N PRO A 886 53.20 -57.37 -26.20
CA PRO A 886 52.74 -57.66 -24.84
C PRO A 886 53.15 -59.07 -24.37
N ALA A 887 54.00 -59.15 -23.34
CA ALA A 887 54.64 -60.40 -22.91
C ALA A 887 53.66 -61.55 -22.59
N LYS A 888 52.43 -61.24 -22.17
CA LYS A 888 51.36 -62.24 -21.96
C LYS A 888 50.93 -62.92 -23.27
N LEU A 889 50.73 -62.14 -24.34
CA LEU A 889 50.34 -62.65 -25.67
C LEU A 889 51.49 -63.46 -26.30
N VAL A 890 52.73 -62.96 -26.18
CA VAL A 890 53.93 -63.68 -26.64
C VAL A 890 54.07 -65.02 -25.92
N ALA A 891 53.93 -65.06 -24.59
CA ALA A 891 54.02 -66.29 -23.82
C ALA A 891 52.92 -67.30 -24.21
N ALA A 892 51.66 -66.84 -24.33
CA ALA A 892 50.52 -67.69 -24.67
C ALA A 892 50.64 -68.27 -26.09
N ILE A 893 50.86 -67.44 -27.12
CA ILE A 893 50.96 -67.91 -28.51
C ILE A 893 52.15 -68.85 -28.69
N ARG A 894 53.28 -68.59 -28.01
CA ARG A 894 54.46 -69.48 -28.00
C ARG A 894 54.13 -70.87 -27.41
N GLN A 895 53.34 -70.92 -26.33
CA GLN A 895 52.86 -72.18 -25.73
C GLN A 895 51.91 -72.93 -26.66
N ILE A 896 50.88 -72.25 -27.20
CA ILE A 896 49.87 -72.86 -28.08
C ILE A 896 50.50 -73.40 -29.38
N ARG A 897 51.52 -72.71 -29.92
CA ARG A 897 52.30 -73.15 -31.09
C ARG A 897 53.45 -74.13 -30.77
N LYS A 898 53.62 -74.55 -29.51
CA LYS A 898 54.70 -75.47 -29.06
C LYS A 898 56.13 -75.04 -29.46
N ILE A 899 56.39 -73.73 -29.56
CA ILE A 899 57.71 -73.21 -29.91
C ILE A 899 58.62 -73.34 -28.68
N ALA A 900 59.82 -73.93 -28.87
CA ALA A 900 60.76 -74.15 -27.79
C ALA A 900 61.22 -72.83 -27.14
N SER A 901 61.34 -72.84 -25.80
CA SER A 901 61.87 -71.70 -25.06
C SER A 901 63.38 -71.83 -24.91
N THR A 902 64.11 -71.38 -25.92
CA THR A 902 65.56 -71.06 -25.85
C THR A 902 65.77 -69.70 -25.22
#